data_AF-A0AAV5W0Y2-F1
#
_entry.id   AF-A0AAV5W0Y2-F1
#
_cell.length_a   1.000
_cell.length_b   1.000
_cell.length_c   1.000
_cell.angle_alpha   90.00
_cell.angle_beta   90.00
_cell.angle_gamma   90.00
#
_symmetry.space_group_name_H-M   'P 1'
#
loop_
_entity.id
_entity.type
_entity.pdbx_description
1 polymer ?
#
loop_
_entity_poly.entity_id
_entity_poly.type
_entity_poly.pdbx_seq_one_letter_code
_entity_poly.pdbx_strand_id
1 'polypeptide(L)'
;EERMGNNGGDLITPSVGYVNITADEEEDYLHLFSDRKVSSRKSERLSHEDKNQSIKILFRDFCNRTSSHGIPFFRGDSYYGRFTWMAIFLCCLSFFIFQTYWTMSEYLEYRTIIEMQLKFEPAPFPAATVCNLNAFKYSELRQHESIEETFVIYERVIEQSDRLELTKKKNVASSKELDLAIENIIESENKMKRKAEYFFIRNRRQADYHAVFAKCSCMADTDQCVPNRNPLQVNATVCVCFEDASTGDVWPCYASAVWSSRSCSQCSHSRTCIHPDHPNATLPISPQVQCLCQSISHYCVVTPTGEDLMWWNPHNYSVLPITPTVIVEVAEAFGLDELKDKGAITTKTKENLMFLVAALDRETRKNLSYTLDDFVLRCSFNGKDCDMDKDFKLHMDPEYGNCYTFNFNDSVTMKNSRAGPMYGLRLLLNVNQSDYMPTTEAAGVRIVVHEQDQEPFPDTFGYSAPTGFISSFGLKTKVLHRLDEPYGQCSDSFRPDGYIYHEHYSPEGCYRNCFQHLVLRECGCGDPRFPLPSEDHKTCDAKSREERACLSNITNKSGGFYHLQHDCQCIQPCTENVFETAYSAAAWPSVNFKIGTDCPGIFEIFNDSTACTEYYRVNTAYIEIYYEQLNFETLRETAGYTLVNLFSDFGGNIGLWIGFSVITFAELTELFFEVVTFVLYHKPKQLRARQRQKQEEMKKKRGLPSLIHSHLVNKETNPTRKRGHSKIQLEDIKEFDNE
;
A
#
# COMPACT_ATOMS: atom_id res chain seq x y z
N GLU A 1 0.73 26.25 60.41
CA GLU A 1 0.49 27.70 60.60
C GLU A 1 -0.73 28.05 59.75
N GLU A 2 -1.94 28.05 60.36
CA GLU A 2 -2.79 29.23 60.68
C GLU A 2 -3.14 30.13 59.47
N ARG A 3 -4.38 30.52 59.14
CA ARG A 3 -5.71 30.45 59.80
C ARG A 3 -6.87 30.80 58.81
N MET A 4 -7.97 30.05 58.94
CA MET A 4 -9.43 30.27 58.72
C MET A 4 -10.05 31.41 57.88
N GLY A 5 -11.13 31.04 57.15
CA GLY A 5 -12.31 31.85 56.80
C GLY A 5 -13.37 31.09 55.96
N ASN A 6 -14.54 30.79 56.54
CA ASN A 6 -15.66 29.96 56.06
C ASN A 6 -16.63 30.64 55.06
N ASN A 7 -17.25 29.88 54.14
CA ASN A 7 -18.72 29.70 54.02
C ASN A 7 -19.10 28.73 52.88
N GLY A 8 -19.97 27.76 53.18
CA GLY A 8 -20.47 26.73 52.26
C GLY A 8 -21.92 26.95 51.81
N GLY A 9 -22.31 26.18 50.78
CA GLY A 9 -23.67 26.08 50.26
C GLY A 9 -23.80 24.83 49.38
N ASP A 10 -24.52 23.83 49.89
CA ASP A 10 -24.77 22.52 49.27
C ASP A 10 -26.11 22.46 48.52
N LEU A 11 -26.13 21.60 47.49
CA LEU A 11 -27.26 21.18 46.67
C LEU A 11 -28.35 20.45 47.47
N ILE A 12 -29.63 20.68 47.13
CA ILE A 12 -30.74 19.79 47.48
C ILE A 12 -31.74 19.69 46.30
N THR A 13 -31.97 18.46 45.85
CA THR A 13 -33.12 17.99 45.04
C THR A 13 -34.34 17.75 45.94
N PRO A 14 -35.59 17.74 45.41
CA PRO A 14 -36.68 17.09 46.13
C PRO A 14 -37.42 16.01 45.33
N SER A 15 -37.79 14.99 46.11
CA SER A 15 -38.57 13.79 45.84
C SER A 15 -40.07 14.00 46.03
N VAL A 16 -40.84 13.08 45.45
CA VAL A 16 -42.31 12.91 45.48
C VAL A 16 -42.83 12.50 46.86
N GLY A 17 -44.03 12.98 47.23
CA GLY A 17 -44.86 12.48 48.33
C GLY A 17 -46.35 12.82 48.15
N TYR A 18 -47.20 11.80 48.13
CA TYR A 18 -48.67 11.83 48.02
C TYR A 18 -49.35 12.04 49.39
N VAL A 19 -50.47 12.78 49.44
CA VAL A 19 -51.64 12.50 50.32
C VAL A 19 -52.93 13.04 49.66
N ASN A 20 -53.97 12.20 49.58
CA ASN A 20 -55.36 12.48 49.19
C ASN A 20 -56.15 13.12 50.36
N ILE A 21 -57.22 13.89 50.07
CA ILE A 21 -58.62 13.67 50.56
C ILE A 21 -59.55 14.90 50.34
N THR A 22 -60.66 14.59 49.65
CA THR A 22 -62.06 15.09 49.67
C THR A 22 -62.51 16.50 49.29
N ALA A 23 -63.72 16.47 48.72
CA ALA A 23 -64.59 17.53 48.27
C ALA A 23 -65.36 18.23 49.40
N ASP A 24 -65.93 19.38 49.00
CA ASP A 24 -67.00 20.20 49.58
C ASP A 24 -66.58 21.50 50.30
N GLU A 25 -67.23 22.59 49.82
CA GLU A 25 -67.48 23.91 50.42
C GLU A 25 -66.27 24.88 50.47
N GLU A 26 -66.30 26.14 50.04
CA GLU A 26 -67.33 27.21 49.88
C GLU A 26 -66.75 28.22 48.86
N GLU A 27 -67.46 28.63 47.81
CA GLU A 27 -68.31 29.84 47.72
C GLU A 27 -67.78 31.15 48.34
N ASP A 28 -67.97 32.23 47.56
CA ASP A 28 -67.83 33.65 47.85
C ASP A 28 -66.43 34.28 47.98
N TYR A 29 -65.91 34.79 46.84
CA TYR A 29 -65.44 36.19 46.70
C TYR A 29 -65.10 36.49 45.23
N LEU A 30 -66.11 36.78 44.39
CA LEU A 30 -65.91 37.61 43.19
C LEU A 30 -67.24 38.15 42.64
N HIS A 31 -67.85 39.06 43.41
CA HIS A 31 -68.84 40.00 42.89
C HIS A 31 -68.17 41.30 42.47
N LEU A 32 -68.63 41.81 41.32
CA LEU A 32 -68.44 43.13 40.68
C LEU A 32 -67.74 43.10 39.33
N PHE A 33 -68.58 43.34 38.31
CA PHE A 33 -68.33 43.56 36.89
C PHE A 33 -68.40 42.34 35.94
N SER A 34 -69.54 41.65 35.96
CA SER A 34 -70.05 40.97 34.75
C SER A 34 -71.56 41.23 34.61
N ASP A 35 -71.89 42.36 33.99
CA ASP A 35 -73.24 42.61 33.49
C ASP A 35 -73.16 43.49 32.23
N ARG A 36 -72.91 42.85 31.08
CA ARG A 36 -73.29 43.33 29.75
C ARG A 36 -73.15 42.22 28.70
N LYS A 37 -74.29 41.58 28.40
CA LYS A 37 -74.68 40.98 27.11
C LYS A 37 -73.61 40.14 26.37
N VAL A 38 -73.49 38.86 26.75
CA VAL A 38 -73.01 37.81 25.83
C VAL A 38 -74.03 36.67 25.80
N SER A 39 -75.24 36.96 25.31
CA SER A 39 -76.27 35.94 25.04
C SER A 39 -76.95 36.12 23.66
N SER A 40 -76.37 36.87 22.72
CA SER A 40 -76.91 36.93 21.34
C SER A 40 -75.94 36.60 20.21
N ARG A 41 -74.64 36.36 20.48
CA ARG A 41 -73.65 36.15 19.40
C ARG A 41 -73.46 34.70 18.93
N LYS A 42 -74.08 33.72 19.61
CA LYS A 42 -73.97 32.29 19.24
C LYS A 42 -75.07 31.83 18.27
N SER A 43 -76.12 32.64 18.07
CA SER A 43 -77.25 32.32 17.18
C SER A 43 -77.30 33.15 15.88
N GLU A 44 -76.52 34.23 15.76
CA GLU A 44 -76.46 35.06 14.54
C GLU A 44 -75.27 34.71 13.62
N ARG A 45 -74.35 33.85 14.05
CA ARG A 45 -73.19 33.46 13.21
C ARG A 45 -73.49 32.34 12.21
N LEU A 46 -74.67 31.69 12.33
CA LEU A 46 -75.11 30.60 11.45
C LEU A 46 -76.00 31.06 10.27
N SER A 47 -76.24 32.36 10.09
CA SER A 47 -77.12 32.85 9.02
C SER A 47 -76.48 33.89 8.07
N HIS A 48 -75.15 34.00 8.02
CA HIS A 48 -74.52 35.04 7.20
C HIS A 48 -73.28 34.59 6.40
N GLU A 49 -73.20 33.30 6.03
CA GLU A 49 -72.07 32.77 5.25
C GLU A 49 -72.45 31.95 4.00
N ASP A 50 -73.67 32.10 3.48
CA ASP A 50 -74.04 31.63 2.13
C ASP A 50 -73.97 32.77 1.09
N LYS A 51 -72.99 33.68 1.22
CA LYS A 51 -72.72 34.71 0.21
C LYS A 51 -71.64 34.21 -0.74
N ASN A 52 -72.05 33.60 -1.86
CA ASN A 52 -71.25 33.39 -3.09
C ASN A 52 -69.73 33.44 -2.84
N GLN A 53 -69.20 32.48 -2.06
CA GLN A 53 -67.75 32.34 -1.96
C GLN A 53 -67.27 32.10 -3.39
N SER A 54 -66.41 33.00 -3.85
CA SER A 54 -65.73 32.88 -5.12
C SER A 54 -64.27 32.68 -4.78
N ILE A 55 -63.53 31.94 -5.59
CA ILE A 55 -62.08 31.71 -5.40
C ILE A 55 -61.36 33.06 -5.22
N LYS A 56 -61.83 34.13 -5.87
CA LYS A 56 -61.32 35.50 -5.72
C LYS A 56 -61.47 36.07 -4.30
N ILE A 57 -62.50 35.69 -3.55
CA ILE A 57 -62.74 36.15 -2.17
C ILE A 57 -61.87 35.38 -1.18
N LEU A 58 -61.75 34.06 -1.36
CA LEU A 58 -60.83 33.20 -0.58
C LEU A 58 -59.38 33.67 -0.73
N PHE A 59 -58.92 33.86 -1.95
CA PHE A 59 -57.59 34.39 -2.23
C PHE A 59 -57.39 35.80 -1.64
N ARG A 60 -58.43 36.64 -1.70
CA ARG A 60 -58.37 37.99 -1.11
C ARG A 60 -58.31 37.95 0.43
N ASP A 61 -58.95 36.99 1.07
CA ASP A 61 -58.87 36.83 2.53
C ASP A 61 -57.48 36.32 2.94
N PHE A 62 -56.97 35.33 2.21
CA PHE A 62 -55.61 34.84 2.38
C PHE A 62 -54.55 35.95 2.26
N CYS A 63 -54.60 36.78 1.20
CA CYS A 63 -53.66 37.89 1.06
C CYS A 63 -53.71 38.90 2.23
N ASN A 64 -54.80 38.98 3.01
CA ASN A 64 -54.87 39.88 4.17
C ASN A 64 -54.34 39.25 5.46
N ARG A 65 -54.38 37.92 5.53
CA ARG A 65 -53.98 37.17 6.73
C ARG A 65 -52.57 36.65 6.64
N THR A 66 -52.03 36.50 5.43
CA THR A 66 -50.76 35.82 5.25
C THR A 66 -49.60 36.57 5.90
N SER A 67 -48.70 35.80 6.49
CA SER A 67 -47.46 36.27 7.09
C SER A 67 -46.37 36.60 6.06
N SER A 68 -46.59 36.33 4.76
CA SER A 68 -45.64 36.72 3.71
C SER A 68 -45.47 38.23 3.60
N HIS A 69 -44.23 38.68 3.40
CA HIS A 69 -43.91 40.11 3.29
C HIS A 69 -44.39 40.74 1.98
N GLY A 70 -44.49 39.98 0.88
CA GLY A 70 -44.82 40.54 -0.44
C GLY A 70 -46.28 40.38 -0.86
N ILE A 71 -46.91 39.25 -0.52
CA ILE A 71 -48.25 38.86 -0.98
C ILE A 71 -49.35 39.86 -0.58
N PRO A 72 -49.35 40.48 0.62
CA PRO A 72 -50.37 41.47 1.00
C PRO A 72 -50.39 42.72 0.12
N PHE A 73 -49.25 43.11 -0.47
CA PHE A 73 -49.13 44.33 -1.27
C PHE A 73 -49.67 44.22 -2.70
N PHE A 74 -50.01 43.01 -3.16
CA PHE A 74 -50.65 42.79 -4.46
C PHE A 74 -52.05 43.43 -4.56
N ARG A 75 -52.59 43.92 -3.44
CA ARG A 75 -53.91 44.53 -3.32
C ARG A 75 -53.96 46.04 -3.53
N GLY A 76 -52.84 46.79 -3.54
CA GLY A 76 -52.83 48.27 -3.47
C GLY A 76 -53.76 48.99 -4.47
N ASP A 77 -54.39 50.11 -4.11
CA ASP A 77 -55.43 50.73 -4.95
C ASP A 77 -54.92 51.34 -6.28
N SER A 78 -53.63 51.65 -6.36
CA SER A 78 -52.98 52.18 -7.57
C SER A 78 -52.43 51.07 -8.46
N TYR A 79 -52.74 51.13 -9.75
CA TYR A 79 -52.18 50.24 -10.78
C TYR A 79 -50.64 50.22 -10.75
N TYR A 80 -50.02 51.39 -10.62
CA TYR A 80 -48.55 51.52 -10.57
C TYR A 80 -47.98 50.86 -9.31
N GLY A 81 -48.63 51.03 -8.16
CA GLY A 81 -48.18 50.40 -6.90
C GLY A 81 -48.22 48.88 -6.94
N ARG A 82 -49.28 48.28 -7.52
CA ARG A 82 -49.38 46.83 -7.70
C ARG A 82 -48.26 46.29 -8.58
N PHE A 83 -48.02 46.95 -9.73
CA PHE A 83 -46.98 46.51 -10.65
C PHE A 83 -45.59 46.58 -10.02
N THR A 84 -45.28 47.66 -9.28
CA THR A 84 -44.00 47.80 -8.58
C THR A 84 -43.78 46.71 -7.53
N TRP A 85 -44.77 46.43 -6.67
CA TRP A 85 -44.64 45.39 -5.65
C TRP A 85 -44.62 43.96 -6.24
N MET A 86 -45.36 43.71 -7.32
CA MET A 86 -45.26 42.45 -8.08
C MET A 86 -43.88 42.26 -8.70
N ALA A 87 -43.28 43.31 -9.27
CA ALA A 87 -41.95 43.26 -9.86
C ALA A 87 -40.87 43.04 -8.78
N ILE A 88 -40.96 43.72 -7.63
CA ILE A 88 -40.05 43.50 -6.49
C ILE A 88 -40.17 42.06 -5.99
N PHE A 89 -41.38 41.57 -5.78
CA PHE A 89 -41.60 40.19 -5.34
C PHE A 89 -41.04 39.17 -6.32
N LEU A 90 -41.26 39.36 -7.63
CA LEU A 90 -40.74 38.47 -8.66
C LEU A 90 -39.21 38.50 -8.70
N CYS A 91 -38.61 39.67 -8.52
CA CYS A 91 -37.16 39.84 -8.41
C CYS A 91 -36.59 39.08 -7.19
N CYS A 92 -37.17 39.28 -6.00
CA CYS A 92 -36.79 38.57 -4.78
C CYS A 92 -37.00 37.05 -4.90
N LEU A 93 -38.09 36.60 -5.54
CA LEU A 93 -38.33 35.19 -5.83
C LEU A 93 -37.25 34.61 -6.76
N SER A 94 -36.83 35.37 -7.78
CA SER A 94 -35.78 34.96 -8.71
C SER A 94 -34.43 34.84 -8.01
N PHE A 95 -34.08 35.81 -7.15
CA PHE A 95 -32.88 35.73 -6.31
C PHE A 95 -32.94 34.56 -5.32
N PHE A 96 -34.09 34.30 -4.70
CA PHE A 96 -34.27 33.14 -3.82
C PHE A 96 -34.04 31.82 -4.56
N ILE A 97 -34.61 31.66 -5.75
CA ILE A 97 -34.42 30.45 -6.58
C ILE A 97 -32.94 30.30 -6.96
N PHE A 98 -32.29 31.39 -7.37
CA PHE A 98 -30.86 31.38 -7.70
C PHE A 98 -29.98 31.00 -6.50
N GLN A 99 -30.21 31.63 -5.34
CA GLN A 99 -29.48 31.34 -4.11
C GLN A 99 -29.73 29.90 -3.64
N THR A 100 -30.97 29.42 -3.69
CA THR A 100 -31.32 28.04 -3.35
C THR A 100 -30.63 27.05 -4.28
N TYR A 101 -30.61 27.33 -5.59
CA TYR A 101 -29.89 26.52 -6.56
C TYR A 101 -28.39 26.48 -6.22
N TRP A 102 -27.80 27.62 -5.90
CA TRP A 102 -26.39 27.70 -5.50
C TRP A 102 -26.10 26.87 -4.25
N THR A 103 -26.87 27.08 -3.16
CA THR A 103 -26.71 26.32 -1.91
C THR A 103 -26.94 24.83 -2.10
N MET A 104 -27.92 24.43 -2.93
CA MET A 104 -28.15 23.02 -3.26
C MET A 104 -26.99 22.44 -4.08
N SER A 105 -26.46 23.21 -5.05
CA SER A 105 -25.29 22.81 -5.82
C SER A 105 -24.09 22.59 -4.91
N GLU A 106 -23.83 23.50 -3.97
CA GLU A 106 -22.74 23.39 -2.99
C GLU A 106 -22.92 22.18 -2.04
N TYR A 107 -24.15 21.88 -1.63
CA TYR A 107 -24.45 20.66 -0.87
C TYR A 107 -24.19 19.38 -1.68
N LEU A 108 -24.59 19.37 -2.95
CA LEU A 108 -24.40 18.23 -3.87
C LEU A 108 -22.96 18.07 -4.36
N GLU A 109 -22.06 19.00 -4.06
CA GLU A 109 -20.61 18.82 -4.27
C GLU A 109 -19.99 17.86 -3.24
N TYR A 110 -20.70 17.51 -2.15
CA TYR A 110 -20.25 16.58 -1.10
C TYR A 110 -18.83 16.89 -0.59
N ARG A 111 -18.49 18.17 -0.41
CA ARG A 111 -17.16 18.58 0.09
C ARG A 111 -16.92 18.04 1.49
N THR A 112 -15.70 17.57 1.74
CA THR A 112 -15.22 17.11 3.04
C THR A 112 -14.23 18.12 3.64
N ILE A 113 -14.16 18.14 4.97
CA ILE A 113 -13.14 18.87 5.74
C ILE A 113 -12.42 17.90 6.67
N ILE A 114 -11.14 18.17 6.93
CA ILE A 114 -10.31 17.34 7.81
C ILE A 114 -10.27 17.98 9.20
N GLU A 115 -10.75 17.26 10.20
CA GLU A 115 -10.60 17.61 11.61
C GLU A 115 -9.41 16.86 12.22
N MET A 116 -8.47 17.60 12.81
CA MET A 116 -7.34 17.03 13.54
C MET A 116 -7.61 17.06 15.03
N GLN A 117 -7.48 15.91 15.70
CA GLN A 117 -7.60 15.78 17.14
C GLN A 117 -6.38 15.07 17.72
N LEU A 118 -5.77 15.64 18.75
CA LEU A 118 -4.69 14.98 19.49
C LEU A 118 -5.28 14.20 20.66
N LYS A 119 -4.99 12.90 20.73
CA LYS A 119 -5.41 11.99 21.81
C LYS A 119 -4.21 11.66 22.69
N PHE A 120 -4.35 11.82 24.01
CA PHE A 120 -3.25 11.61 24.97
C PHE A 120 -3.24 10.22 25.62
N GLU A 121 -4.10 9.31 25.16
CA GLU A 121 -4.12 7.93 25.64
C GLU A 121 -3.00 7.12 24.98
N PRO A 122 -2.35 6.19 25.69
CA PRO A 122 -1.26 5.40 25.12
C PRO A 122 -1.78 4.49 24.00
N ALA A 123 -1.28 4.73 22.78
CA ALA A 123 -1.54 3.89 21.63
C ALA A 123 -0.99 2.46 21.83
N PRO A 124 -1.66 1.43 21.27
CA PRO A 124 -1.10 0.08 21.22
C PRO A 124 0.20 0.09 20.41
N PHE A 125 1.19 -0.70 20.83
CA PHE A 125 2.41 -0.87 20.05
C PHE A 125 2.06 -1.59 18.73
N PRO A 126 2.63 -1.18 17.58
CA PRO A 126 2.34 -1.79 16.29
C PRO A 126 2.99 -3.17 16.14
N ALA A 127 2.70 -3.83 15.02
CA ALA A 127 3.48 -4.96 14.58
C ALA A 127 4.79 -4.46 13.95
N ALA A 128 5.90 -5.11 14.25
CA ALA A 128 7.22 -4.76 13.73
C ALA A 128 7.88 -5.98 13.07
N THR A 129 7.98 -5.94 11.75
CA THR A 129 8.60 -7.00 10.95
C THR A 129 10.07 -6.67 10.68
N VAL A 130 10.96 -7.62 10.95
CA VAL A 130 12.38 -7.53 10.68
C VAL A 130 12.83 -8.65 9.74
N CYS A 131 13.61 -8.31 8.71
CA CYS A 131 14.15 -9.24 7.74
C CYS A 131 15.66 -9.01 7.55
N ASN A 132 16.39 -10.06 7.20
CA ASN A 132 17.78 -9.91 6.74
C ASN A 132 17.78 -9.34 5.30
N LEU A 133 18.73 -8.45 4.96
CA LEU A 133 18.87 -7.98 3.57
C LEU A 133 19.32 -9.08 2.62
N ASN A 134 19.98 -10.12 3.14
CA ASN A 134 20.26 -11.34 2.41
C ASN A 134 19.15 -12.37 2.68
N ALA A 135 18.39 -12.72 1.63
CA ALA A 135 17.23 -13.60 1.77
C ALA A 135 17.57 -15.03 2.21
N PHE A 136 18.67 -15.57 1.68
CA PHE A 136 19.01 -16.99 1.81
C PHE A 136 20.50 -17.15 2.09
N LYS A 137 20.84 -18.18 2.85
CA LYS A 137 22.22 -18.57 3.16
C LYS A 137 22.90 -19.05 1.88
N TYR A 138 24.01 -18.42 1.50
CA TYR A 138 24.73 -18.78 0.27
C TYR A 138 25.21 -20.23 0.32
N SER A 139 25.76 -20.66 1.45
CA SER A 139 26.21 -22.04 1.69
C SER A 139 25.12 -23.10 1.50
N GLU A 140 23.87 -22.80 1.87
CA GLU A 140 22.73 -23.70 1.72
C GLU A 140 22.20 -23.70 0.27
N LEU A 141 22.13 -22.53 -0.38
CA LEU A 141 21.66 -22.43 -1.76
C LEU A 141 22.52 -23.23 -2.76
N ARG A 142 23.84 -23.26 -2.57
CA ARG A 142 24.77 -24.00 -3.45
C ARG A 142 24.56 -25.52 -3.40
N GLN A 143 23.85 -26.04 -2.41
CA GLN A 143 23.53 -27.47 -2.33
C GLN A 143 22.46 -27.88 -3.36
N HIS A 144 21.69 -26.92 -3.90
CA HIS A 144 20.70 -27.17 -4.94
C HIS A 144 21.31 -27.00 -6.34
N GLU A 145 21.39 -28.09 -7.10
CA GLU A 145 22.00 -28.14 -8.44
C GLU A 145 21.49 -27.03 -9.38
N SER A 146 20.17 -26.84 -9.47
CA SER A 146 19.57 -25.81 -10.33
C SER A 146 19.92 -24.37 -9.98
N ILE A 147 20.25 -24.11 -8.71
CA ILE A 147 20.60 -22.78 -8.22
C ILE A 147 22.11 -22.56 -8.37
N GLU A 148 22.92 -23.59 -8.09
CA GLU A 148 24.37 -23.57 -8.33
C GLU A 148 24.70 -23.30 -9.81
N GLU A 149 23.95 -23.91 -10.74
CA GLU A 149 24.06 -23.62 -12.18
C GLU A 149 23.89 -22.12 -12.47
N THR A 150 22.95 -21.46 -11.79
CA THR A 150 22.67 -20.02 -11.97
C THR A 150 23.83 -19.16 -11.47
N PHE A 151 24.45 -19.53 -10.33
CA PHE A 151 25.64 -18.84 -9.83
C PHE A 151 26.85 -19.00 -10.76
N VAL A 152 27.07 -20.21 -11.30
CA VAL A 152 28.14 -20.46 -12.26
C VAL A 152 27.96 -19.62 -13.54
N ILE A 153 26.73 -19.49 -14.03
CA ILE A 153 26.42 -18.63 -15.19
C ILE A 153 26.70 -17.16 -14.85
N TYR A 154 26.23 -16.68 -13.69
CA TYR A 154 26.46 -15.32 -13.23
C TYR A 154 27.95 -14.98 -13.13
N GLU A 155 28.74 -15.81 -12.45
CA GLU A 155 30.19 -15.64 -12.32
C GLU A 155 30.86 -15.55 -13.70
N ARG A 156 30.49 -16.43 -14.64
CA ARG A 156 31.03 -16.40 -16.01
C ARG A 156 30.67 -15.12 -16.77
N VAL A 157 29.43 -14.63 -16.66
CA VAL A 157 28.98 -13.40 -17.33
C VAL A 157 29.70 -12.18 -16.76
N ILE A 158 29.88 -12.12 -15.43
CA ILE A 158 30.65 -11.06 -14.77
C ILE A 158 32.11 -11.08 -15.24
N GLU A 159 32.77 -12.25 -15.28
CA GLU A 159 34.14 -12.34 -15.79
C GLU A 159 34.26 -11.91 -17.27
N GLN A 160 33.27 -12.24 -18.09
CA GLN A 160 33.24 -11.78 -19.48
C GLN A 160 33.12 -10.25 -19.55
N SER A 161 32.26 -9.65 -18.73
CA SER A 161 32.14 -8.20 -18.61
C SER A 161 33.47 -7.57 -18.15
N ASP A 162 34.16 -8.15 -17.15
CA ASP A 162 35.48 -7.70 -16.69
C ASP A 162 36.54 -7.77 -17.79
N ARG A 163 36.56 -8.86 -18.58
CA ARG A 163 37.47 -8.99 -19.74
C ARG A 163 37.17 -7.93 -20.81
N LEU A 164 35.90 -7.60 -21.05
CA LEU A 164 35.48 -6.54 -21.97
C LEU A 164 35.85 -5.14 -21.46
N GLU A 165 35.73 -4.88 -20.16
CA GLU A 165 36.19 -3.63 -19.55
C GLU A 165 37.72 -3.51 -19.60
N LEU A 166 38.45 -4.58 -19.31
CA LEU A 166 39.91 -4.61 -19.39
C LEU A 166 40.40 -4.40 -20.83
N THR A 167 39.75 -4.99 -21.83
CA THR A 167 40.09 -4.76 -23.25
C THR A 167 39.75 -3.33 -23.68
N LYS A 168 38.63 -2.74 -23.25
CA LYS A 168 38.34 -1.31 -23.46
C LYS A 168 39.39 -0.42 -22.81
N LYS A 169 39.76 -0.69 -21.54
CA LYS A 169 40.82 0.05 -20.84
C LYS A 169 42.17 -0.10 -21.54
N LYS A 170 42.51 -1.31 -22.01
CA LYS A 170 43.72 -1.55 -22.83
C LYS A 170 43.67 -0.82 -24.17
N ASN A 171 42.52 -0.74 -24.84
CA ASN A 171 42.37 -0.01 -26.09
C ASN A 171 42.41 1.52 -25.88
N VAL A 172 41.87 2.04 -24.78
CA VAL A 172 41.99 3.46 -24.39
C VAL A 172 43.41 3.79 -23.94
N ALA A 173 44.06 2.91 -23.19
CA ALA A 173 45.48 3.03 -22.82
C ALA A 173 46.36 2.97 -24.07
N SER A 174 46.10 2.03 -24.98
CA SER A 174 46.78 1.92 -26.28
C SER A 174 46.52 3.12 -27.18
N SER A 175 45.33 3.73 -27.16
CA SER A 175 45.03 4.98 -27.88
C SER A 175 45.76 6.18 -27.28
N LYS A 176 45.84 6.29 -25.95
CA LYS A 176 46.61 7.34 -25.28
C LYS A 176 48.12 7.15 -25.44
N GLU A 177 48.59 5.90 -25.42
CA GLU A 177 49.96 5.53 -25.75
C GLU A 177 50.24 5.77 -27.23
N LEU A 178 49.26 5.61 -28.12
CA LEU A 178 49.37 5.98 -29.53
C LEU A 178 49.41 7.49 -29.73
N ASP A 179 48.64 8.28 -28.97
CA ASP A 179 48.69 9.75 -29.00
C ASP A 179 50.01 10.28 -28.41
N LEU A 180 50.50 9.72 -27.30
CA LEU A 180 51.84 9.98 -26.77
C LEU A 180 52.95 9.48 -27.71
N ALA A 181 52.73 8.34 -28.39
CA ALA A 181 53.68 7.84 -29.39
C ALA A 181 53.67 8.71 -30.64
N ILE A 182 52.54 9.30 -31.07
CA ILE A 182 52.48 10.23 -32.20
C ILE A 182 53.23 11.53 -31.87
N GLU A 183 53.17 12.04 -30.63
CA GLU A 183 54.04 13.13 -30.17
C GLU A 183 55.54 12.74 -30.19
N ASN A 184 55.87 11.51 -29.79
CA ASN A 184 57.26 11.01 -29.76
C ASN A 184 57.79 10.50 -31.13
N ILE A 185 56.92 10.15 -32.08
CA ILE A 185 57.24 9.66 -33.44
C ILE A 185 57.55 10.84 -34.36
N ILE A 186 57.02 12.04 -34.09
CA ILE A 186 57.52 13.28 -34.71
C ILE A 186 58.98 13.56 -34.29
N GLU A 187 59.45 12.96 -33.19
CA GLU A 187 60.81 13.14 -32.65
C GLU A 187 61.76 11.93 -32.90
N SER A 188 61.30 10.85 -33.54
CA SER A 188 62.13 9.64 -33.68
C SER A 188 61.90 8.83 -34.96
N GLU A 189 62.17 9.44 -36.12
CA GLU A 189 62.74 8.67 -37.22
C GLU A 189 64.16 8.19 -36.84
N ASN A 190 64.29 7.01 -36.23
CA ASN A 190 65.40 6.07 -36.49
C ASN A 190 65.30 4.77 -35.68
N LYS A 191 65.40 3.65 -36.42
CA LYS A 191 65.64 2.23 -36.03
C LYS A 191 64.43 1.29 -35.93
N MET A 192 64.04 0.82 -37.12
CA MET A 192 64.04 -0.59 -37.56
C MET A 192 63.96 -1.73 -36.51
N LYS A 193 62.88 -2.54 -36.68
CA LYS A 193 62.85 -3.98 -37.09
C LYS A 193 62.24 -5.02 -36.10
N ARG A 194 61.08 -5.57 -36.57
CA ARG A 194 60.59 -7.00 -36.61
C ARG A 194 60.01 -7.62 -35.32
N LYS A 195 58.67 -7.86 -35.28
CA LYS A 195 57.86 -9.06 -35.67
C LYS A 195 57.80 -10.16 -34.58
N ALA A 196 56.64 -10.38 -33.93
CA ALA A 196 55.56 -11.37 -34.22
C ALA A 196 55.90 -12.79 -33.68
N GLU A 197 55.04 -13.69 -33.17
CA GLU A 197 53.61 -13.80 -32.78
C GLU A 197 53.44 -15.22 -32.17
N TYR A 198 52.40 -15.44 -31.35
CA TYR A 198 52.03 -16.65 -30.59
C TYR A 198 51.61 -17.89 -31.44
N PHE A 199 51.65 -19.11 -30.87
CA PHE A 199 51.03 -20.32 -31.46
C PHE A 199 50.33 -21.24 -30.41
N PHE A 200 49.29 -21.95 -30.88
CA PHE A 200 48.17 -22.62 -30.19
C PHE A 200 48.39 -24.06 -29.60
N ILE A 201 47.70 -24.34 -28.47
CA ILE A 201 46.88 -25.50 -28.00
C ILE A 201 46.76 -26.75 -28.97
N ARG A 202 46.73 -28.07 -28.63
CA ARG A 202 45.97 -28.85 -27.61
C ARG A 202 46.27 -30.39 -27.62
N ASN A 203 46.15 -31.03 -26.45
CA ASN A 203 45.77 -32.43 -26.10
C ASN A 203 46.64 -33.69 -26.40
N ARG A 204 47.13 -34.30 -25.31
CA ARG A 204 46.82 -35.68 -24.86
C ARG A 204 46.95 -35.70 -23.32
N ARG A 205 45.89 -36.10 -22.58
CA ARG A 205 45.90 -36.14 -21.11
C ARG A 205 46.83 -37.26 -20.63
N GLN A 206 48.02 -36.84 -20.24
CA GLN A 206 48.98 -37.56 -19.42
C GLN A 206 49.28 -36.58 -18.28
N ALA A 207 49.13 -37.00 -17.02
CA ALA A 207 49.30 -36.10 -15.87
C ALA A 207 50.69 -35.46 -15.93
N ASP A 208 50.74 -34.14 -16.00
CA ASP A 208 51.97 -33.34 -16.11
C ASP A 208 52.06 -32.48 -14.86
N TYR A 209 53.03 -32.76 -13.99
CA TYR A 209 53.15 -32.10 -12.70
C TYR A 209 54.13 -30.93 -12.76
N HIS A 210 53.73 -29.79 -12.22
CA HIS A 210 54.60 -28.63 -11.99
C HIS A 210 54.62 -28.29 -10.51
N ALA A 211 55.72 -27.68 -10.07
CA ALA A 211 55.83 -27.20 -8.70
C ALA A 211 55.25 -25.79 -8.60
N VAL A 212 54.41 -25.55 -7.59
CA VAL A 212 53.81 -24.23 -7.32
C VAL A 212 53.93 -23.85 -5.85
N PHE A 213 53.98 -22.55 -5.57
CA PHE A 213 53.85 -22.02 -4.22
C PHE A 213 52.39 -21.94 -3.82
N ALA A 214 52.04 -22.50 -2.67
CA ALA A 214 50.73 -22.34 -2.08
C ALA A 214 50.85 -21.87 -0.63
N LYS A 215 49.89 -21.07 -0.18
CA LYS A 215 49.68 -20.87 1.26
C LYS A 215 49.05 -22.16 1.81
N CYS A 216 49.59 -22.68 2.90
CA CYS A 216 49.19 -23.98 3.44
C CYS A 216 49.19 -23.97 4.97
N SER A 217 48.49 -24.94 5.54
CA SER A 217 48.49 -25.23 6.98
C SER A 217 49.19 -26.57 7.23
N CYS A 218 50.29 -26.56 7.99
CA CYS A 218 51.06 -27.74 8.36
C CYS A 218 50.87 -28.03 9.87
N MET A 219 50.63 -29.28 10.27
CA MET A 219 50.52 -29.65 11.69
C MET A 219 51.90 -29.72 12.38
N ALA A 220 52.95 -30.05 11.63
CA ALA A 220 54.36 -29.99 12.02
C ALA A 220 55.25 -29.74 10.78
N ASP A 221 56.47 -29.22 10.96
CA ASP A 221 57.41 -28.90 9.85
C ASP A 221 57.85 -30.12 9.02
N THR A 222 57.53 -31.33 9.49
CA THR A 222 57.91 -32.62 8.89
C THR A 222 56.75 -33.39 8.26
N ASP A 223 55.52 -32.86 8.33
CA ASP A 223 54.31 -33.54 7.85
C ASP A 223 53.84 -33.01 6.48
N GLN A 224 52.94 -33.75 5.85
CA GLN A 224 52.22 -33.29 4.68
C GLN A 224 51.26 -32.15 5.05
N CYS A 225 51.32 -31.05 4.30
CA CYS A 225 50.52 -29.85 4.56
C CYS A 225 49.26 -29.81 3.68
N VAL A 226 48.26 -29.06 4.11
CA VAL A 226 47.02 -28.84 3.36
C VAL A 226 47.03 -27.43 2.75
N PRO A 227 46.86 -27.26 1.42
CA PRO A 227 46.83 -25.94 0.79
C PRO A 227 45.54 -25.17 1.12
N ASN A 228 45.65 -23.90 1.46
CA ASN A 228 44.55 -23.00 1.78
C ASN A 228 44.02 -22.32 0.52
N ARG A 229 42.68 -22.34 0.33
CA ARG A 229 42.02 -21.71 -0.82
C ARG A 229 41.88 -20.19 -0.71
N ASN A 230 42.09 -19.61 0.48
CA ASN A 230 42.01 -18.17 0.68
C ASN A 230 43.40 -17.51 0.55
N PRO A 231 43.67 -16.73 -0.52
CA PRO A 231 44.98 -16.13 -0.76
C PRO A 231 45.33 -14.97 0.21
N LEU A 232 44.38 -14.48 1.01
CA LEU A 232 44.55 -13.29 1.87
C LEU A 232 44.96 -13.63 3.32
N GLN A 233 45.23 -14.89 3.64
CA GLN A 233 45.56 -15.30 5.01
C GLN A 233 47.03 -14.99 5.36
N VAL A 234 47.22 -14.01 6.25
CA VAL A 234 48.54 -13.43 6.56
C VAL A 234 49.46 -14.39 7.34
N ASN A 235 48.89 -15.33 8.11
CA ASN A 235 49.63 -16.24 9.00
C ASN A 235 49.89 -17.65 8.43
N ALA A 236 49.66 -17.87 7.12
CA ALA A 236 49.85 -19.18 6.51
C ALA A 236 51.31 -19.45 6.10
N THR A 237 51.82 -20.64 6.43
CA THR A 237 53.10 -21.18 5.96
C THR A 237 53.14 -21.26 4.43
N VAL A 238 54.32 -21.01 3.85
CA VAL A 238 54.51 -21.15 2.39
C VAL A 238 54.94 -22.57 2.09
N CYS A 239 54.11 -23.31 1.35
CA CYS A 239 54.42 -24.65 0.86
C CYS A 239 54.80 -24.63 -0.61
N VAL A 240 55.56 -25.65 -1.01
CA VAL A 240 55.68 -26.05 -2.40
C VAL A 240 54.85 -27.32 -2.60
N CYS A 241 54.06 -27.35 -3.66
CA CYS A 241 53.11 -28.41 -3.93
C CYS A 241 53.21 -28.91 -5.38
N PHE A 242 52.74 -30.14 -5.61
CA PHE A 242 52.56 -30.70 -6.94
C PHE A 242 51.21 -30.23 -7.49
N GLU A 243 51.22 -29.44 -8.55
CA GLU A 243 50.03 -29.10 -9.33
C GLU A 243 49.95 -30.02 -10.54
N ASP A 244 48.82 -30.71 -10.73
CA ASP A 244 48.52 -31.34 -12.02
C ASP A 244 48.11 -30.25 -13.01
N ALA A 245 48.93 -30.00 -14.03
CA ALA A 245 48.67 -28.98 -15.04
C ALA A 245 47.34 -29.17 -15.80
N SER A 246 46.74 -30.36 -15.74
CA SER A 246 45.49 -30.69 -16.42
C SER A 246 44.23 -30.54 -15.57
N THR A 247 44.32 -30.64 -14.25
CA THR A 247 43.17 -30.51 -13.32
C THR A 247 43.26 -29.29 -12.40
N GLY A 248 44.45 -28.71 -12.23
CA GLY A 248 44.68 -27.63 -11.25
C GLY A 248 44.66 -28.13 -9.80
N ASP A 249 44.57 -29.45 -9.59
CA ASP A 249 44.61 -30.06 -8.27
C ASP A 249 46.03 -30.00 -7.71
N VAL A 250 46.11 -29.58 -6.46
CA VAL A 250 47.39 -29.35 -5.79
C VAL A 250 47.54 -30.32 -4.63
N TRP A 251 48.27 -31.41 -4.88
CA TRP A 251 48.55 -32.47 -3.91
C TRP A 251 49.68 -33.38 -4.42
N PRO A 252 50.64 -33.80 -3.56
CA PRO A 252 50.84 -33.44 -2.15
C PRO A 252 51.51 -32.07 -1.97
N CYS A 253 51.43 -31.50 -0.76
CA CYS A 253 52.07 -30.22 -0.38
C CYS A 253 53.00 -30.40 0.81
N TYR A 254 54.15 -29.72 0.82
CA TYR A 254 55.08 -29.70 1.96
C TYR A 254 55.67 -28.31 2.16
N ALA A 255 56.03 -27.99 3.40
CA ALA A 255 56.65 -26.70 3.75
C ALA A 255 57.88 -26.39 2.87
N SER A 256 58.03 -25.15 2.40
CA SER A 256 59.13 -24.78 1.48
C SER A 256 60.53 -25.10 2.02
N ALA A 257 60.70 -25.17 3.35
CA ALA A 257 61.97 -25.48 4.02
C ALA A 257 62.48 -26.91 3.76
N VAL A 258 61.61 -27.86 3.40
CA VAL A 258 62.02 -29.26 3.16
C VAL A 258 62.43 -29.55 1.71
N TRP A 259 62.38 -28.53 0.85
CA TRP A 259 62.70 -28.64 -0.57
C TRP A 259 64.14 -28.21 -0.85
N SER A 260 64.83 -28.96 -1.70
CA SER A 260 66.18 -28.65 -2.18
C SER A 260 66.30 -28.87 -3.69
N SER A 261 67.04 -27.99 -4.37
CA SER A 261 67.35 -28.15 -5.80
C SER A 261 68.40 -29.25 -5.97
N ARG A 262 68.09 -30.28 -6.76
CA ARG A 262 68.97 -31.43 -7.06
C ARG A 262 68.93 -31.77 -8.55
N SER A 263 69.90 -32.54 -9.02
CA SER A 263 69.98 -32.99 -10.41
C SER A 263 69.55 -34.47 -10.51
N CYS A 264 68.45 -34.73 -11.23
CA CYS A 264 67.95 -36.09 -11.48
C CYS A 264 68.46 -36.65 -12.82
N SER A 265 68.68 -37.98 -12.88
CA SER A 265 69.09 -38.71 -14.09
C SER A 265 67.95 -39.47 -14.79
N GLN A 266 66.86 -39.80 -14.07
CA GLN A 266 65.68 -40.47 -14.62
C GLN A 266 64.41 -39.75 -14.17
N CYS A 267 63.70 -39.12 -15.13
CA CYS A 267 62.41 -38.49 -14.88
C CYS A 267 61.30 -39.28 -15.60
N SER A 268 60.18 -39.47 -14.93
CA SER A 268 58.94 -39.99 -15.49
C SER A 268 58.40 -39.06 -16.59
N HIS A 269 57.57 -39.60 -17.47
CA HIS A 269 56.78 -38.81 -18.43
C HIS A 269 55.86 -37.78 -17.76
N SER A 270 55.57 -37.92 -16.46
CA SER A 270 54.81 -36.97 -15.63
C SER A 270 55.67 -35.90 -14.94
N ARG A 271 56.91 -35.65 -15.42
CA ARG A 271 57.85 -34.66 -14.86
C ARG A 271 58.22 -34.87 -13.38
N THR A 272 58.17 -36.10 -12.91
CA THR A 272 58.60 -36.47 -11.55
C THR A 272 59.82 -37.39 -11.56
N CYS A 273 60.69 -37.30 -10.57
CA CYS A 273 61.83 -38.22 -10.38
C CYS A 273 61.95 -38.67 -8.92
N ILE A 274 62.60 -39.82 -8.71
CA ILE A 274 62.94 -40.33 -7.37
C ILE A 274 64.13 -39.53 -6.84
N HIS A 275 64.11 -39.21 -5.55
CA HIS A 275 65.20 -38.49 -4.89
C HIS A 275 66.54 -39.22 -5.07
N PRO A 276 67.62 -38.51 -5.46
CA PRO A 276 68.92 -39.13 -5.77
C PRO A 276 69.57 -39.83 -4.56
N ASP A 277 69.26 -39.39 -3.34
CA ASP A 277 69.76 -40.02 -2.10
C ASP A 277 68.94 -41.25 -1.65
N HIS A 278 67.93 -41.69 -2.42
CA HIS A 278 67.13 -42.87 -2.10
C HIS A 278 67.91 -44.17 -2.40
N PRO A 279 67.87 -45.22 -1.56
CA PRO A 279 68.68 -46.43 -1.71
C PRO A 279 68.44 -47.24 -3.01
N ASN A 280 67.37 -46.95 -3.76
CA ASN A 280 67.06 -47.55 -5.06
C ASN A 280 67.50 -46.70 -6.28
N ALA A 281 68.25 -45.60 -6.09
CA ALA A 281 68.67 -44.75 -7.18
C ALA A 281 69.83 -45.37 -7.98
N THR A 282 69.58 -45.73 -9.24
CA THR A 282 70.60 -46.23 -10.17
C THR A 282 71.54 -45.12 -10.64
N LEU A 283 72.84 -45.43 -10.72
CA LEU A 283 73.94 -44.55 -11.14
C LEU A 283 73.73 -43.90 -12.53
N PRO A 284 74.24 -42.68 -12.76
CA PRO A 284 73.82 -41.80 -13.86
C PRO A 284 74.43 -42.18 -15.22
N ILE A 285 73.58 -42.26 -16.25
CA ILE A 285 73.99 -42.26 -17.66
C ILE A 285 73.05 -41.28 -18.41
N SER A 286 73.53 -40.05 -18.69
CA SER A 286 72.87 -39.02 -19.52
C SER A 286 71.63 -38.30 -18.90
N PRO A 287 71.20 -37.17 -19.50
CA PRO A 287 71.49 -35.80 -19.07
C PRO A 287 70.85 -35.41 -17.71
N GLN A 288 71.56 -34.58 -16.95
CA GLN A 288 71.13 -34.07 -15.64
C GLN A 288 70.08 -32.97 -15.79
N VAL A 289 68.86 -33.22 -15.29
CA VAL A 289 67.78 -32.23 -15.27
C VAL A 289 67.66 -31.62 -13.87
N GLN A 290 67.54 -30.30 -13.78
CA GLN A 290 67.36 -29.59 -12.51
C GLN A 290 65.94 -29.82 -11.98
N CYS A 291 65.84 -30.31 -10.76
CA CYS A 291 64.59 -30.71 -10.13
C CYS A 291 64.52 -30.17 -8.70
N LEU A 292 63.30 -29.91 -8.23
CA LEU A 292 63.01 -29.60 -6.84
C LEU A 292 62.62 -30.89 -6.12
N CYS A 293 63.38 -31.23 -5.09
CA CYS A 293 63.27 -32.49 -4.35
C CYS A 293 62.91 -32.22 -2.89
N GLN A 294 61.92 -32.94 -2.36
CA GLN A 294 61.59 -32.87 -0.93
C GLN A 294 62.13 -34.09 -0.16
N SER A 295 62.48 -33.87 1.11
CA SER A 295 63.18 -34.83 1.95
C SER A 295 62.27 -35.83 2.70
N ILE A 296 60.95 -35.64 2.70
CA ILE A 296 59.99 -36.42 3.49
C ILE A 296 59.56 -37.71 2.75
N SER A 297 59.02 -37.57 1.54
CA SER A 297 58.59 -38.71 0.71
C SER A 297 59.55 -39.05 -0.44
N HIS A 298 60.72 -38.40 -0.50
CA HIS A 298 61.77 -38.69 -1.48
C HIS A 298 61.32 -38.66 -2.96
N TYR A 299 60.43 -37.73 -3.28
CA TYR A 299 59.98 -37.42 -4.64
C TYR A 299 60.41 -36.01 -5.06
N CYS A 300 60.65 -35.85 -6.35
CA CYS A 300 61.10 -34.60 -6.96
C CYS A 300 60.27 -34.25 -8.19
N VAL A 301 60.16 -32.96 -8.50
CA VAL A 301 59.51 -32.41 -9.70
C VAL A 301 60.54 -31.69 -10.57
N VAL A 302 60.47 -31.90 -11.87
CA VAL A 302 61.33 -31.23 -12.86
C VAL A 302 60.96 -29.77 -12.95
N THR A 303 61.93 -28.88 -12.80
CA THR A 303 61.76 -27.45 -13.03
C THR A 303 62.49 -27.03 -14.30
N PRO A 304 61.81 -26.40 -15.27
CA PRO A 304 62.46 -25.84 -16.46
C PRO A 304 63.58 -24.87 -16.07
N THR A 305 64.74 -24.98 -16.71
CA THR A 305 65.87 -24.11 -16.43
C THR A 305 65.54 -22.66 -16.80
N GLY A 306 65.39 -21.79 -15.78
CA GLY A 306 65.19 -20.35 -15.96
C GLY A 306 63.76 -19.83 -15.76
N GLU A 307 62.81 -20.65 -15.28
CA GLU A 307 61.47 -20.20 -14.89
C GLU A 307 61.34 -20.15 -13.35
N ASP A 308 60.78 -19.05 -12.82
CA ASP A 308 60.45 -18.92 -11.40
C ASP A 308 59.18 -19.72 -11.06
N LEU A 309 59.14 -20.29 -9.86
CA LEU A 309 57.95 -20.98 -9.32
C LEU A 309 56.76 -20.01 -9.23
N MET A 310 55.63 -20.39 -9.80
CA MET A 310 54.39 -19.61 -9.76
C MET A 310 53.61 -19.85 -8.46
N TRP A 311 52.80 -18.88 -8.04
CA TRP A 311 51.83 -19.07 -6.96
C TRP A 311 50.57 -19.78 -7.48
N TRP A 312 50.10 -20.79 -6.74
CA TRP A 312 48.87 -21.52 -7.02
C TRP A 312 47.66 -20.60 -6.98
N ASN A 313 46.82 -20.67 -8.00
CA ASN A 313 45.56 -19.93 -8.09
C ASN A 313 44.36 -20.90 -7.91
N PRO A 314 43.68 -20.86 -6.76
CA PRO A 314 42.58 -21.79 -6.44
C PRO A 314 41.33 -21.60 -7.30
N HIS A 315 41.23 -20.56 -8.13
CA HIS A 315 40.08 -20.30 -9.00
C HIS A 315 40.09 -21.04 -10.33
N ASN A 316 41.10 -21.86 -10.60
CA ASN A 316 41.20 -22.62 -11.85
C ASN A 316 40.55 -24.01 -11.71
N TYR A 317 39.29 -24.09 -11.26
CA TYR A 317 38.54 -25.36 -11.25
C TYR A 317 37.77 -25.56 -12.56
N SER A 318 37.83 -26.80 -13.04
CA SER A 318 36.95 -27.30 -14.08
C SER A 318 35.49 -27.21 -13.63
N VAL A 319 34.77 -26.26 -14.21
CA VAL A 319 33.31 -26.26 -14.28
C VAL A 319 32.85 -27.66 -14.67
N LEU A 320 31.77 -28.15 -14.04
CA LEU A 320 30.96 -29.24 -14.60
C LEU A 320 30.86 -29.02 -16.13
N PRO A 321 31.07 -30.04 -16.97
CA PRO A 321 30.96 -29.85 -18.41
C PRO A 321 29.49 -29.69 -18.77
N ILE A 322 28.90 -28.55 -18.42
CA ILE A 322 27.68 -28.06 -19.01
C ILE A 322 28.08 -27.78 -20.47
N THR A 323 27.46 -28.50 -21.38
CA THR A 323 27.68 -28.31 -22.81
C THR A 323 27.52 -26.82 -23.15
N PRO A 324 28.38 -26.23 -24.02
CA PRO A 324 28.32 -24.81 -24.34
C PRO A 324 26.93 -24.35 -24.83
N THR A 325 26.15 -25.27 -25.40
CA THR A 325 24.78 -25.05 -25.84
C THR A 325 23.79 -24.81 -24.69
N VAL A 326 23.89 -25.55 -23.59
CA VAL A 326 22.98 -25.43 -22.44
C VAL A 326 23.21 -24.13 -21.66
N ILE A 327 24.47 -23.67 -21.59
CA ILE A 327 24.81 -22.36 -20.98
C ILE A 327 24.20 -21.21 -21.77
N VAL A 328 24.24 -21.26 -23.09
CA VAL A 328 23.69 -20.19 -23.96
C VAL A 328 22.17 -20.14 -23.85
N GLU A 329 21.50 -21.29 -23.88
CA GLU A 329 20.04 -21.38 -23.80
C GLU A 329 19.49 -20.92 -22.43
N VAL A 330 20.14 -21.31 -21.33
CA VAL A 330 19.75 -20.88 -19.97
C VAL A 330 20.09 -19.40 -19.73
N ALA A 331 21.23 -18.91 -20.21
CA ALA A 331 21.57 -17.48 -20.12
C ALA A 331 20.61 -16.58 -20.94
N GLU A 332 20.14 -17.07 -22.09
CA GLU A 332 19.10 -16.41 -22.91
C GLU A 332 17.73 -16.45 -22.20
N ALA A 333 17.33 -17.58 -21.62
CA ALA A 333 16.09 -17.68 -20.83
C ALA A 333 16.10 -16.75 -19.61
N PHE A 334 17.27 -16.54 -19.01
CA PHE A 334 17.50 -15.62 -17.89
C PHE A 334 17.64 -14.15 -18.32
N GLY A 335 17.73 -13.86 -19.62
CA GLY A 335 17.87 -12.51 -20.18
C GLY A 335 19.19 -11.83 -19.80
N LEU A 336 20.27 -12.60 -19.68
CA LEU A 336 21.61 -12.12 -19.31
C LEU A 336 22.50 -11.83 -20.52
N ASP A 337 22.10 -12.24 -21.71
CA ASP A 337 22.85 -12.19 -22.96
C ASP A 337 23.08 -10.77 -23.50
N GLU A 338 22.10 -9.88 -23.33
CA GLU A 338 22.19 -8.49 -23.82
C GLU A 338 22.77 -7.49 -22.79
N LEU A 339 22.87 -7.90 -21.53
CA LEU A 339 23.26 -7.01 -20.43
C LEU A 339 24.79 -6.85 -20.34
N LYS A 340 25.25 -5.60 -20.29
CA LYS A 340 26.69 -5.24 -20.21
C LYS A 340 27.07 -4.60 -18.88
N ASP A 341 26.12 -3.94 -18.23
CA ASP A 341 26.33 -3.28 -16.94
C ASP A 341 26.30 -4.30 -15.80
N LYS A 342 27.28 -4.23 -14.89
CA LYS A 342 27.41 -5.17 -13.77
C LYS A 342 26.24 -5.07 -12.80
N GLY A 343 25.74 -3.87 -12.55
CA GLY A 343 24.56 -3.66 -11.70
C GLY A 343 23.32 -4.29 -12.33
N ALA A 344 23.10 -4.09 -13.62
CA ALA A 344 21.99 -4.70 -14.35
C ALA A 344 22.07 -6.25 -14.38
N ILE A 345 23.27 -6.82 -14.61
CA ILE A 345 23.50 -8.26 -14.54
C ILE A 345 23.17 -8.77 -13.13
N THR A 346 23.68 -8.12 -12.09
CA THR A 346 23.45 -8.50 -10.69
C THR A 346 21.96 -8.45 -10.33
N THR A 347 21.27 -7.37 -10.72
CA THR A 347 19.83 -7.19 -10.50
C THR A 347 19.04 -8.30 -11.19
N LYS A 348 19.35 -8.60 -12.45
CA LYS A 348 18.65 -9.63 -13.22
C LYS A 348 18.91 -11.03 -12.67
N THR A 349 20.14 -11.32 -12.25
CA THR A 349 20.47 -12.58 -11.57
C THR A 349 19.74 -12.69 -10.24
N LYS A 350 19.70 -11.63 -9.42
CA LYS A 350 18.92 -11.61 -8.17
C LYS A 350 17.46 -11.95 -8.44
N GLU A 351 16.85 -11.32 -9.44
CA GLU A 351 15.47 -11.58 -9.85
C GLU A 351 15.27 -13.06 -10.24
N ASN A 352 16.16 -13.63 -11.05
CA ASN A 352 16.08 -15.04 -11.47
C ASN A 352 16.24 -16.02 -10.29
N LEU A 353 17.15 -15.72 -9.35
CA LEU A 353 17.30 -16.49 -8.11
C LEU A 353 16.03 -16.45 -7.27
N MET A 354 15.40 -15.28 -7.14
CA MET A 354 14.12 -15.14 -6.46
C MET A 354 13.05 -16.04 -7.10
N PHE A 355 12.94 -16.06 -8.44
CA PHE A 355 11.99 -16.93 -9.12
C PHE A 355 12.27 -18.42 -8.89
N LEU A 356 13.53 -18.85 -8.98
CA LEU A 356 13.92 -20.24 -8.77
C LEU A 356 13.64 -20.69 -7.34
N VAL A 357 14.00 -19.87 -6.35
CA VAL A 357 13.77 -20.21 -4.94
C VAL A 357 12.29 -20.16 -4.61
N ALA A 358 11.55 -19.15 -5.09
CA ALA A 358 10.13 -19.00 -4.82
C ALA A 358 9.27 -20.15 -5.39
N ALA A 359 9.74 -20.81 -6.45
CA ALA A 359 9.12 -22.01 -7.00
C ALA A 359 9.36 -23.29 -6.16
N LEU A 360 10.25 -23.26 -5.16
CA LEU A 360 10.47 -24.38 -4.25
C LEU A 360 9.37 -24.49 -3.19
N ASP A 361 9.22 -25.70 -2.65
CA ASP A 361 8.31 -25.98 -1.53
C ASP A 361 8.57 -25.05 -0.35
N ARG A 362 7.48 -24.69 0.34
CA ARG A 362 7.49 -23.75 1.47
C ARG A 362 8.48 -24.15 2.57
N GLU A 363 8.59 -25.44 2.88
CA GLU A 363 9.50 -25.95 3.92
C GLU A 363 10.97 -25.85 3.50
N THR A 364 11.29 -26.17 2.25
CA THR A 364 12.63 -26.01 1.68
C THR A 364 13.05 -24.55 1.74
N ARG A 365 12.20 -23.62 1.29
CA ARG A 365 12.46 -22.17 1.35
C ARG A 365 12.75 -21.68 2.77
N LYS A 366 11.97 -22.16 3.75
CA LYS A 366 12.16 -21.82 5.17
C LYS A 366 13.55 -22.22 5.67
N ASN A 367 14.03 -23.41 5.29
CA ASN A 367 15.32 -23.94 5.74
C ASN A 367 16.53 -23.29 5.05
N LEU A 368 16.35 -22.80 3.81
CA LEU A 368 17.40 -22.07 3.07
C LEU A 368 17.68 -20.67 3.63
N SER A 369 16.77 -20.13 4.44
CA SER A 369 16.88 -18.79 5.02
C SER A 369 17.34 -18.82 6.49
N TYR A 370 17.43 -17.66 7.12
CA TYR A 370 17.86 -17.50 8.52
C TYR A 370 16.73 -17.93 9.46
N THR A 371 17.07 -18.68 10.51
CA THR A 371 16.12 -19.04 11.57
C THR A 371 16.00 -17.91 12.59
N LEU A 372 14.97 -17.95 13.45
CA LEU A 372 14.73 -16.90 14.44
C LEU A 372 15.91 -16.78 15.41
N ASP A 373 16.39 -17.92 15.91
CA ASP A 373 17.51 -17.98 16.87
C ASP A 373 18.84 -17.58 16.25
N ASP A 374 19.04 -17.86 14.95
CA ASP A 374 20.24 -17.42 14.21
C ASP A 374 20.24 -15.90 14.01
N PHE A 375 19.05 -15.32 13.79
CA PHE A 375 18.88 -13.93 13.36
C PHE A 375 18.70 -12.95 14.53
N VAL A 376 17.91 -13.31 15.55
CA VAL A 376 17.58 -12.44 16.70
C VAL A 376 18.37 -12.90 17.91
N LEU A 377 19.49 -12.24 18.19
CA LEU A 377 20.37 -12.58 19.30
C LEU A 377 19.82 -12.14 20.67
N ARG A 378 19.18 -10.96 20.71
CA ARG A 378 18.57 -10.41 21.93
C ARG A 378 17.32 -9.63 21.58
N CYS A 379 16.27 -9.79 22.37
CA CYS A 379 15.03 -9.02 22.26
C CYS A 379 14.63 -8.50 23.65
N SER A 380 14.29 -7.21 23.74
CA SER A 380 13.64 -6.66 24.91
C SER A 380 12.51 -5.71 24.55
N PHE A 381 11.38 -5.79 25.25
CA PHE A 381 10.26 -4.86 25.13
C PHE A 381 9.85 -4.34 26.51
N ASN A 382 9.62 -3.03 26.66
CA ASN A 382 9.36 -2.40 27.96
C ASN A 382 10.43 -2.71 29.04
N GLY A 383 11.69 -2.91 28.62
CA GLY A 383 12.79 -3.28 29.52
C GLY A 383 12.73 -4.70 30.09
N LYS A 384 11.90 -5.59 29.51
CA LYS A 384 11.82 -7.02 29.83
C LYS A 384 12.20 -7.85 28.61
N ASP A 385 12.76 -9.03 28.83
CA ASP A 385 13.09 -9.96 27.75
C ASP A 385 11.80 -10.45 27.05
N CYS A 386 11.87 -10.60 25.72
CA CYS A 386 10.77 -11.13 24.91
C CYS A 386 10.69 -12.65 24.98
N ASP A 387 9.52 -13.22 24.70
CA ASP A 387 9.31 -14.66 24.50
C ASP A 387 9.42 -14.99 23.01
N MET A 388 10.54 -15.62 22.61
CA MET A 388 10.85 -15.87 21.20
C MET A 388 9.81 -16.74 20.48
N ASP A 389 9.14 -17.66 21.19
CA ASP A 389 8.15 -18.57 20.60
C ASP A 389 6.77 -17.93 20.45
N LYS A 390 6.42 -16.98 21.33
CA LYS A 390 5.08 -16.38 21.37
C LYS A 390 5.01 -15.00 20.73
N ASP A 391 6.07 -14.21 20.86
CA ASP A 391 6.04 -12.81 20.47
C ASP A 391 6.33 -12.60 18.98
N PHE A 392 6.90 -13.59 18.29
CA PHE A 392 7.28 -13.53 16.88
C PHE A 392 6.47 -14.47 15.99
N LYS A 393 6.00 -13.96 14.84
CA LYS A 393 5.44 -14.76 13.74
C LYS A 393 6.41 -14.77 12.55
N LEU A 394 6.59 -15.92 11.92
CA LEU A 394 7.38 -16.05 10.68
C LEU A 394 6.54 -15.66 9.47
N HIS A 395 7.04 -14.72 8.68
CA HIS A 395 6.58 -14.38 7.33
C HIS A 395 7.70 -14.70 6.34
N MET A 396 7.36 -15.21 5.15
CA MET A 396 8.35 -15.50 4.12
C MET A 396 8.16 -14.55 2.95
N ASP A 397 9.07 -13.59 2.85
CA ASP A 397 9.12 -12.65 1.74
C ASP A 397 9.98 -13.22 0.60
N PRO A 398 9.55 -13.09 -0.67
CA PRO A 398 10.31 -13.60 -1.81
C PRO A 398 11.64 -12.87 -2.04
N GLU A 399 11.78 -11.61 -1.62
CA GLU A 399 12.99 -10.81 -1.76
C GLU A 399 13.91 -10.88 -0.54
N TYR A 400 13.36 -11.00 0.67
CA TYR A 400 14.11 -10.97 1.93
C TYR A 400 14.09 -12.29 2.73
N GLY A 401 13.46 -13.34 2.22
CA GLY A 401 13.43 -14.66 2.85
C GLY A 401 12.60 -14.68 4.13
N ASN A 402 13.11 -15.34 5.18
CA ASN A 402 12.44 -15.39 6.47
C ASN A 402 12.50 -14.02 7.16
N CYS A 403 11.32 -13.46 7.37
CA CYS A 403 11.08 -12.26 8.16
C CYS A 403 10.35 -12.63 9.46
N TYR A 404 10.66 -11.92 10.54
CA TYR A 404 10.07 -12.17 11.84
C TYR A 404 9.30 -10.94 12.32
N THR A 405 8.02 -11.12 12.60
CA THR A 405 7.12 -10.04 13.01
C THR A 405 6.83 -10.13 14.49
N PHE A 406 7.33 -9.14 15.24
CA PHE A 406 6.99 -8.94 16.64
C PHE A 406 5.56 -8.40 16.78
N ASN A 407 4.80 -8.91 17.75
CA ASN A 407 3.46 -8.40 18.09
C ASN A 407 2.48 -8.41 16.89
N PHE A 408 2.48 -9.50 16.13
CA PHE A 408 1.63 -9.65 14.94
C PHE A 408 0.14 -9.81 15.28
N ASN A 409 -0.18 -10.59 16.31
CA ASN A 409 -1.55 -11.01 16.62
C ASN A 409 -2.32 -9.89 17.36
N ASP A 410 -3.54 -9.59 16.92
CA ASP A 410 -4.39 -8.52 17.47
C ASP A 410 -4.98 -8.85 18.85
N SER A 411 -5.05 -10.15 19.19
CA SER A 411 -5.65 -10.65 20.43
C SER A 411 -4.90 -10.24 21.71
N VAL A 412 -3.62 -9.85 21.59
CA VAL A 412 -2.80 -9.39 22.72
C VAL A 412 -2.36 -7.95 22.50
N THR A 413 -3.05 -7.01 23.15
CA THR A 413 -2.67 -5.60 23.06
C THR A 413 -1.43 -5.31 23.92
N MET A 414 -0.27 -5.21 23.29
CA MET A 414 0.94 -4.69 23.94
C MET A 414 0.94 -3.17 23.94
N LYS A 415 1.26 -2.54 25.08
CA LYS A 415 1.32 -1.08 25.22
C LYS A 415 2.65 -0.64 25.81
N ASN A 416 3.13 0.52 25.39
CA ASN A 416 4.32 1.12 25.97
C ASN A 416 3.99 1.73 27.32
N SER A 417 4.87 1.52 28.31
CA SER A 417 4.72 2.12 29.63
C SER A 417 4.99 3.63 29.61
N ARG A 418 5.95 4.05 28.77
CA ARG A 418 6.39 5.44 28.58
C ARG A 418 6.91 5.61 27.14
N ALA A 419 7.05 6.86 26.71
CA ALA A 419 7.75 7.18 25.47
C ALA A 419 9.28 6.99 25.62
N GLY A 420 9.95 6.72 24.52
CA GLY A 420 11.41 6.62 24.42
C GLY A 420 11.96 5.19 24.26
N PRO A 421 13.25 5.06 23.87
CA PRO A 421 13.84 3.80 23.41
C PRO A 421 13.85 2.67 24.45
N MET A 422 14.01 3.00 25.73
CA MET A 422 14.06 2.02 26.83
C MET A 422 12.72 1.29 27.05
N TYR A 423 11.61 1.92 26.63
CA TYR A 423 10.27 1.38 26.79
C TYR A 423 9.68 0.83 25.49
N GLY A 424 10.42 0.95 24.38
CA GLY A 424 10.07 0.36 23.10
C GLY A 424 10.62 -1.05 22.92
N LEU A 425 10.58 -1.52 21.67
CA LEU A 425 11.20 -2.76 21.23
C LEU A 425 12.68 -2.51 20.93
N ARG A 426 13.55 -3.35 21.46
CA ARG A 426 14.99 -3.33 21.20
C ARG A 426 15.44 -4.70 20.74
N LEU A 427 16.09 -4.76 19.59
CA LEU A 427 16.54 -6.00 18.96
C LEU A 427 18.04 -5.90 18.68
N LEU A 428 18.78 -6.96 19.02
CA LEU A 428 20.13 -7.17 18.52
C LEU A 428 20.06 -8.28 17.47
N LEU A 429 20.28 -7.92 16.21
CA LEU A 429 20.14 -8.80 15.08
C LEU A 429 21.51 -9.21 14.52
N ASN A 430 21.64 -10.46 14.09
CA ASN A 430 22.83 -11.00 13.44
C ASN A 430 22.54 -11.29 11.97
N VAL A 431 23.22 -10.58 11.07
CA VAL A 431 23.02 -10.77 9.64
C VAL A 431 23.90 -11.87 9.06
N ASN A 432 25.03 -12.20 9.70
CA ASN A 432 26.03 -13.16 9.23
C ASN A 432 26.51 -12.88 7.78
N GLN A 433 27.26 -11.77 7.58
CA GLN A 433 27.68 -11.30 6.26
C GLN A 433 28.54 -12.31 5.48
N SER A 434 29.25 -13.22 6.14
CA SER A 434 30.06 -14.23 5.46
C SER A 434 29.26 -15.21 4.60
N ASP A 435 27.95 -15.32 4.85
CA ASP A 435 27.04 -16.23 4.13
C ASP A 435 26.11 -15.47 3.17
N TYR A 436 26.45 -14.22 2.86
CA TYR A 436 25.75 -13.39 1.89
C TYR A 436 26.00 -13.88 0.46
N MET A 437 24.95 -13.85 -0.36
CA MET A 437 25.09 -14.11 -1.79
C MET A 437 25.90 -13.00 -2.47
N PRO A 438 26.69 -13.32 -3.52
CA PRO A 438 27.44 -12.31 -4.28
C PRO A 438 26.55 -11.31 -5.02
N THR A 439 25.24 -11.57 -5.10
CA THR A 439 24.21 -10.66 -5.64
C THR A 439 23.60 -9.72 -4.60
N THR A 440 23.94 -9.87 -3.31
CA THR A 440 23.45 -9.00 -2.23
C THR A 440 24.35 -7.79 -2.10
N GLU A 441 23.84 -6.62 -2.51
CA GLU A 441 24.64 -5.39 -2.61
C GLU A 441 24.90 -4.69 -1.27
N ALA A 442 24.01 -4.85 -0.29
CA ALA A 442 24.04 -4.13 0.98
C ALA A 442 23.89 -5.07 2.18
N ALA A 443 24.63 -4.78 3.25
CA ALA A 443 24.58 -5.51 4.50
C ALA A 443 23.81 -4.75 5.58
N GLY A 444 22.92 -5.47 6.27
CA GLY A 444 22.00 -4.89 7.23
C GLY A 444 20.68 -5.65 7.31
N VAL A 445 19.69 -4.97 7.86
CA VAL A 445 18.34 -5.50 8.05
C VAL A 445 17.32 -4.56 7.46
N ARG A 446 16.15 -5.10 7.14
CA ARG A 446 14.99 -4.35 6.65
C ARG A 446 13.86 -4.42 7.66
N ILE A 447 13.23 -3.29 7.94
CA ILE A 447 12.26 -3.13 9.03
C ILE A 447 10.98 -2.54 8.49
N VAL A 448 9.84 -3.12 8.83
CA VAL A 448 8.51 -2.61 8.49
C VAL A 448 7.70 -2.47 9.76
N VAL A 449 7.03 -1.34 9.91
CA VAL A 449 6.07 -1.11 10.99
C VAL A 449 4.68 -1.03 10.36
N HIS A 450 3.76 -1.88 10.83
CA HIS A 450 2.43 -2.01 10.24
C HIS A 450 1.39 -2.37 11.31
N GLU A 451 0.11 -2.40 10.91
CA GLU A 451 -0.98 -2.82 11.79
C GLU A 451 -0.89 -4.32 12.12
N GLN A 452 -1.48 -4.71 13.25
CA GLN A 452 -1.64 -6.12 13.59
C GLN A 452 -2.48 -6.87 12.55
N ASP A 453 -2.22 -8.17 12.43
CA ASP A 453 -2.92 -9.09 11.55
C ASP A 453 -2.98 -8.68 10.05
N GLN A 454 -2.00 -7.89 9.61
CA GLN A 454 -1.80 -7.46 8.23
C GLN A 454 -0.48 -8.05 7.68
N GLU A 455 -0.49 -8.49 6.41
CA GLU A 455 0.72 -8.99 5.75
C GLU A 455 1.76 -7.87 5.60
N PRO A 456 3.03 -8.07 6.03
CA PRO A 456 4.09 -7.09 5.83
C PRO A 456 4.58 -7.08 4.38
N PHE A 457 4.86 -5.89 3.85
CA PHE A 457 5.48 -5.70 2.53
C PHE A 457 6.82 -4.97 2.65
N PRO A 458 7.93 -5.66 3.01
CA PRO A 458 9.24 -5.05 3.19
C PRO A 458 9.77 -4.36 1.96
N ASP A 459 9.61 -4.92 0.77
CA ASP A 459 10.02 -4.30 -0.49
C ASP A 459 9.44 -2.87 -0.67
N THR A 460 8.18 -2.65 -0.29
CA THR A 460 7.43 -1.41 -0.52
C THR A 460 7.56 -0.41 0.63
N PHE A 461 7.38 -0.87 1.87
CA PHE A 461 7.29 0.00 3.06
C PHE A 461 8.47 -0.14 4.03
N GLY A 462 9.50 -0.91 3.65
CA GLY A 462 10.63 -1.21 4.53
C GLY A 462 11.70 -0.12 4.61
N TYR A 463 12.18 0.11 5.83
CA TYR A 463 13.36 0.92 6.14
C TYR A 463 14.59 0.04 6.31
N SER A 464 15.72 0.45 5.74
CA SER A 464 16.99 -0.26 5.90
C SER A 464 17.78 0.26 7.09
N ALA A 465 18.33 -0.66 7.90
CA ALA A 465 19.27 -0.34 8.98
C ALA A 465 20.60 -1.06 8.76
N PRO A 466 21.74 -0.33 8.76
CA PRO A 466 23.06 -0.91 8.53
C PRO A 466 23.57 -1.68 9.75
N THR A 467 24.54 -2.57 9.54
CA THR A 467 25.29 -3.19 10.64
C THR A 467 26.30 -2.23 11.26
N GLY A 468 26.67 -2.45 12.52
CA GLY A 468 27.63 -1.60 13.24
C GLY A 468 27.05 -0.28 13.74
N PHE A 469 25.73 -0.16 13.77
CA PHE A 469 25.01 0.99 14.29
C PHE A 469 23.87 0.57 15.21
N ILE A 470 23.56 1.43 16.17
CA ILE A 470 22.27 1.45 16.82
C ILE A 470 21.34 2.37 16.02
N SER A 471 20.34 1.76 15.37
CA SER A 471 19.34 2.42 14.54
C SER A 471 18.05 2.58 15.33
N SER A 472 17.72 3.83 15.62
CA SER A 472 16.61 4.23 16.46
C SER A 472 15.49 4.81 15.57
N PHE A 473 14.34 4.12 15.57
CA PHE A 473 13.12 4.45 14.83
C PHE A 473 12.07 5.01 15.80
N GLY A 474 11.93 6.34 15.79
CA GLY A 474 10.91 7.05 16.56
C GLY A 474 9.58 7.05 15.82
N LEU A 475 8.52 6.53 16.44
CA LEU A 475 7.19 6.40 15.85
C LEU A 475 6.26 7.53 16.30
N LYS A 476 5.40 7.96 15.37
CA LYS A 476 4.18 8.73 15.63
C LYS A 476 3.00 8.04 14.96
N THR A 477 1.94 7.79 15.73
CA THR A 477 0.72 7.17 15.19
C THR A 477 -0.26 8.24 14.72
N LYS A 478 -0.77 8.06 13.50
CA LYS A 478 -1.86 8.81 12.89
C LYS A 478 -2.99 7.87 12.56
N VAL A 479 -4.17 8.12 13.12
CA VAL A 479 -5.39 7.36 12.80
C VAL A 479 -6.20 8.17 11.79
N LEU A 480 -6.36 7.64 10.59
CA LEU A 480 -7.17 8.25 9.54
C LEU A 480 -8.58 7.66 9.59
N HIS A 481 -9.58 8.54 9.60
CA HIS A 481 -10.98 8.18 9.39
C HIS A 481 -11.49 8.88 8.14
N ARG A 482 -11.73 8.11 7.07
CA ARG A 482 -12.28 8.55 5.80
C ARG A 482 -13.80 8.41 5.79
N LEU A 483 -14.46 9.20 4.93
CA LEU A 483 -15.89 9.06 4.71
C LEU A 483 -16.17 8.15 3.50
N ASP A 484 -17.20 7.32 3.65
CA ASP A 484 -17.71 6.47 2.58
C ASP A 484 -18.66 7.27 1.65
N GLU A 485 -19.23 6.59 0.65
CA GLU A 485 -20.15 7.15 -0.34
C GLU A 485 -21.34 7.83 0.37
N PRO A 486 -21.76 9.05 -0.05
CA PRO A 486 -21.39 9.81 -1.26
C PRO A 486 -20.18 10.76 -1.13
N TYR A 487 -19.53 10.84 0.04
CA TYR A 487 -18.44 11.80 0.29
C TYR A 487 -17.07 11.29 -0.15
N GLY A 488 -16.87 9.98 -0.15
CA GLY A 488 -15.65 9.31 -0.59
C GLY A 488 -15.94 7.87 -1.04
N GLN A 489 -14.88 7.07 -1.17
CA GLN A 489 -14.96 5.65 -1.48
C GLN A 489 -14.00 4.91 -0.55
N CYS A 490 -14.52 4.41 0.57
CA CYS A 490 -13.74 3.64 1.54
C CYS A 490 -14.59 2.48 2.09
N SER A 491 -13.96 1.40 2.54
CA SER A 491 -14.70 0.32 3.20
C SER A 491 -13.79 -0.53 4.08
N ASP A 492 -14.17 -0.71 5.35
CA ASP A 492 -13.43 -1.55 6.31
C ASP A 492 -13.69 -3.05 6.12
N SER A 493 -14.77 -3.41 5.42
CA SER A 493 -15.16 -4.81 5.18
C SER A 493 -14.81 -5.31 3.77
N PHE A 494 -14.26 -4.45 2.93
CA PHE A 494 -13.95 -4.80 1.55
C PHE A 494 -12.83 -5.84 1.49
N ARG A 495 -13.09 -6.95 0.81
CA ARG A 495 -12.09 -7.97 0.48
C ARG A 495 -12.44 -8.54 -0.90
N PRO A 496 -11.53 -8.52 -1.88
CA PRO A 496 -11.82 -9.04 -3.20
C PRO A 496 -11.93 -10.57 -3.18
N ASP A 497 -12.74 -11.12 -4.08
CA ASP A 497 -12.87 -12.58 -4.24
C ASP A 497 -11.52 -13.21 -4.61
N GLY A 498 -11.21 -14.35 -3.99
CA GLY A 498 -9.94 -15.06 -4.23
C GLY A 498 -8.70 -14.28 -3.76
N TYR A 499 -8.82 -13.45 -2.73
CA TYR A 499 -7.70 -12.73 -2.12
C TYR A 499 -6.58 -13.70 -1.70
N ILE A 500 -5.39 -13.52 -2.27
CA ILE A 500 -4.26 -14.45 -2.13
C ILE A 500 -3.59 -14.45 -0.74
N TYR A 501 -3.80 -13.44 0.09
CA TYR A 501 -3.24 -13.38 1.46
C TYR A 501 -4.29 -13.83 2.48
N HIS A 502 -3.86 -14.49 3.56
CA HIS A 502 -4.78 -14.96 4.60
C HIS A 502 -5.18 -13.82 5.55
N GLU A 503 -4.24 -12.93 5.80
CA GLU A 503 -4.28 -11.75 6.66
C GLU A 503 -5.38 -10.75 6.27
N HIS A 504 -5.55 -9.70 7.07
CA HIS A 504 -6.49 -8.62 6.80
C HIS A 504 -6.19 -7.92 5.47
N TYR A 505 -7.26 -7.40 4.87
CA TYR A 505 -7.17 -6.68 3.62
C TYR A 505 -6.27 -5.46 3.76
N SER A 506 -5.39 -5.28 2.78
CA SER A 506 -4.60 -4.06 2.61
C SER A 506 -4.61 -3.62 1.15
N PRO A 507 -4.51 -2.31 0.88
CA PRO A 507 -4.44 -1.81 -0.49
C PRO A 507 -3.28 -2.42 -1.30
N GLU A 508 -2.10 -2.54 -0.70
CA GLU A 508 -0.93 -3.15 -1.36
C GLU A 508 -1.16 -4.63 -1.67
N GLY A 509 -1.71 -5.39 -0.72
CA GLY A 509 -2.08 -6.78 -0.97
C GLY A 509 -3.15 -6.92 -2.06
N CYS A 510 -4.04 -5.94 -2.22
CA CYS A 510 -5.05 -5.92 -3.28
C CYS A 510 -4.43 -5.75 -4.67
N TYR A 511 -3.46 -4.84 -4.83
CA TYR A 511 -2.76 -4.67 -6.10
C TYR A 511 -1.99 -5.94 -6.50
N ARG A 512 -1.31 -6.58 -5.54
CA ARG A 512 -0.63 -7.87 -5.77
C ARG A 512 -1.61 -8.99 -6.12
N ASN A 513 -2.76 -9.05 -5.44
CA ASN A 513 -3.84 -9.97 -5.75
C ASN A 513 -4.32 -9.79 -7.20
N CYS A 514 -4.63 -8.55 -7.59
CA CYS A 514 -5.07 -8.22 -8.94
C CYS A 514 -4.03 -8.63 -10.00
N PHE A 515 -2.74 -8.33 -9.75
CA PHE A 515 -1.64 -8.73 -10.62
C PHE A 515 -1.56 -10.26 -10.75
N GLN A 516 -1.64 -11.00 -9.65
CA GLN A 516 -1.56 -12.46 -9.67
C GLN A 516 -2.72 -13.10 -10.47
N HIS A 517 -3.94 -12.58 -10.31
CA HIS A 517 -5.10 -13.04 -11.10
C HIS A 517 -4.97 -12.69 -12.59
N LEU A 518 -4.35 -11.55 -12.93
CA LEU A 518 -4.05 -11.18 -14.31
C LEU A 518 -3.05 -12.16 -14.94
N VAL A 519 -1.96 -12.49 -14.23
CA VAL A 519 -0.94 -13.44 -14.70
C VAL A 519 -1.54 -14.83 -14.89
N LEU A 520 -2.37 -15.30 -13.94
CA LEU A 520 -3.06 -16.58 -14.07
C LEU A 520 -3.98 -16.64 -15.30
N ARG A 521 -4.68 -15.55 -15.62
CA ARG A 521 -5.59 -15.48 -16.77
C ARG A 521 -4.84 -15.47 -18.12
N GLU A 522 -3.75 -14.72 -18.21
CA GLU A 522 -3.04 -14.49 -19.46
C GLU A 522 -1.96 -15.56 -19.74
N CYS A 523 -1.21 -15.98 -18.72
CA CYS A 523 -0.11 -16.95 -18.87
C CYS A 523 -0.50 -18.39 -18.48
N GLY A 524 -1.62 -18.61 -17.78
CA GLY A 524 -2.06 -19.94 -17.33
C GLY A 524 -1.24 -20.55 -16.18
N CYS A 525 -0.32 -19.78 -15.59
CA CYS A 525 0.48 -20.11 -14.41
C CYS A 525 0.59 -18.87 -13.52
N GLY A 526 0.83 -19.02 -12.23
CA GLY A 526 0.96 -17.89 -11.30
C GLY A 526 2.41 -17.45 -11.12
N ASP A 527 2.63 -16.17 -10.82
CA ASP A 527 3.96 -15.68 -10.48
C ASP A 527 4.45 -16.37 -9.19
N PRO A 528 5.63 -17.02 -9.19
CA PRO A 528 6.15 -17.73 -8.02
C PRO A 528 6.32 -16.86 -6.77
N ARG A 529 6.51 -15.55 -6.91
CA ARG A 529 6.78 -14.64 -5.78
C ARG A 529 5.55 -14.35 -4.93
N PHE A 530 4.35 -14.59 -5.46
CA PHE A 530 3.09 -14.37 -4.75
C PHE A 530 2.41 -15.70 -4.41
N PRO A 531 1.65 -15.77 -3.31
CA PRO A 531 0.81 -16.92 -3.05
C PRO A 531 -0.17 -17.20 -4.19
N LEU A 532 -0.58 -18.45 -4.32
CA LEU A 532 -1.59 -18.88 -5.28
C LEU A 532 -2.99 -18.85 -4.62
N PRO A 533 -4.06 -18.50 -5.36
CA PRO A 533 -5.41 -18.42 -4.81
C PRO A 533 -6.03 -19.80 -4.49
N SER A 534 -5.58 -20.86 -5.16
CA SER A 534 -6.00 -22.26 -4.91
C SER A 534 -4.82 -23.19 -5.20
N GLU A 535 -4.79 -24.35 -4.54
CA GLU A 535 -3.78 -25.41 -4.76
C GLU A 535 -3.85 -26.04 -6.16
N ASP A 536 -4.95 -25.86 -6.90
CA ASP A 536 -5.09 -26.37 -8.28
C ASP A 536 -4.21 -25.63 -9.30
N HIS A 537 -3.79 -24.40 -8.97
CA HIS A 537 -2.95 -23.60 -9.85
C HIS A 537 -1.47 -23.97 -9.68
N LYS A 538 -0.70 -23.90 -10.76
CA LYS A 538 0.75 -24.09 -10.74
C LYS A 538 1.49 -22.75 -10.81
N THR A 539 2.64 -22.67 -10.18
CA THR A 539 3.58 -21.57 -10.38
C THR A 539 4.24 -21.66 -11.76
N CYS A 540 4.59 -20.53 -12.36
CA CYS A 540 5.36 -20.49 -13.60
C CYS A 540 6.79 -21.04 -13.37
N ASP A 541 7.28 -21.86 -14.30
CA ASP A 541 8.63 -22.40 -14.28
C ASP A 541 9.64 -21.32 -14.69
N ALA A 542 10.56 -21.01 -13.76
CA ALA A 542 11.62 -20.04 -13.97
C ALA A 542 12.60 -20.43 -15.10
N LYS A 543 12.69 -21.73 -15.44
CA LYS A 543 13.55 -22.24 -16.51
C LYS A 543 12.86 -22.24 -17.88
N SER A 544 11.53 -22.16 -17.93
CA SER A 544 10.77 -22.17 -19.18
C SER A 544 10.84 -20.80 -19.87
N ARG A 545 11.41 -20.76 -21.08
CA ARG A 545 11.50 -19.53 -21.89
C ARG A 545 10.12 -18.94 -22.19
N GLU A 546 9.14 -19.77 -22.49
CA GLU A 546 7.80 -19.33 -22.88
C GLU A 546 7.06 -18.69 -21.70
N GLU A 547 7.05 -19.35 -20.53
CA GLU A 547 6.38 -18.86 -19.33
C GLU A 547 7.10 -17.59 -18.79
N ARG A 548 8.44 -17.58 -18.80
CA ARG A 548 9.24 -16.41 -18.40
C ARG A 548 9.04 -15.21 -19.32
N ALA A 549 8.95 -15.44 -20.63
CA ALA A 549 8.67 -14.39 -21.60
C ALA A 549 7.26 -13.81 -21.43
N CYS A 550 6.26 -14.65 -21.15
CA CYS A 550 4.90 -14.20 -20.84
C CYS A 550 4.89 -13.28 -19.62
N LEU A 551 5.51 -13.72 -18.52
CA LEU A 551 5.58 -12.94 -17.28
C LEU A 551 6.32 -11.61 -17.46
N SER A 552 7.45 -11.62 -18.15
CA SER A 552 8.21 -10.40 -18.48
C SER A 552 7.40 -9.44 -19.34
N ASN A 553 6.66 -9.94 -20.33
CA ASN A 553 5.80 -9.13 -21.19
C ASN A 553 4.67 -8.45 -20.39
N ILE A 554 4.00 -9.19 -19.51
CA ILE A 554 2.96 -8.63 -18.64
C ILE A 554 3.57 -7.58 -17.70
N THR A 555 4.67 -7.91 -17.03
CA THR A 555 5.36 -7.00 -16.11
C THR A 555 5.77 -5.71 -16.81
N ASN A 556 6.32 -5.78 -18.03
CA ASN A 556 6.71 -4.61 -18.80
C ASN A 556 5.51 -3.79 -19.29
N LYS A 557 4.42 -4.46 -19.71
CA LYS A 557 3.17 -3.79 -20.14
C LYS A 557 2.47 -3.08 -19.00
N SER A 558 2.45 -3.67 -17.80
CA SER A 558 1.85 -3.07 -16.61
C SER A 558 2.71 -1.97 -15.99
N GLY A 559 3.91 -1.73 -16.53
CA GLY A 559 4.89 -0.81 -15.93
C GLY A 559 5.55 -1.37 -14.66
N GLY A 560 5.39 -2.66 -14.36
CA GLY A 560 5.82 -3.32 -13.14
C GLY A 560 4.66 -3.71 -12.22
N PHE A 561 4.98 -4.33 -11.09
CA PHE A 561 4.00 -4.75 -10.08
C PHE A 561 3.34 -3.56 -9.37
N TYR A 562 4.05 -2.43 -9.27
CA TYR A 562 3.65 -1.22 -8.54
C TYR A 562 2.80 -0.23 -9.35
N HIS A 563 2.64 -0.47 -10.67
CA HIS A 563 2.01 0.49 -11.59
C HIS A 563 0.71 -0.02 -12.23
N LEU A 564 0.25 -1.22 -11.84
CA LEU A 564 -1.02 -1.82 -12.28
C LEU A 564 -2.22 -1.17 -11.55
N GLN A 565 -2.36 0.15 -11.63
CA GLN A 565 -3.39 0.88 -10.88
C GLN A 565 -4.68 1.11 -11.67
N HIS A 566 -4.62 1.07 -13.01
CA HIS A 566 -5.75 1.51 -13.85
C HIS A 566 -6.86 0.47 -14.05
N ASP A 567 -6.60 -0.83 -13.80
CA ASP A 567 -7.58 -1.92 -14.02
C ASP A 567 -8.00 -2.67 -12.74
N CYS A 568 -7.49 -2.26 -11.57
CA CYS A 568 -7.75 -2.94 -10.30
C CYS A 568 -8.72 -2.15 -9.42
N GLN A 569 -9.79 -2.80 -8.97
CA GLN A 569 -10.77 -2.23 -8.03
C GLN A 569 -10.28 -2.40 -6.58
N CYS A 570 -9.29 -1.61 -6.17
CA CYS A 570 -8.79 -1.62 -4.80
C CYS A 570 -9.27 -0.37 -4.05
N ILE A 571 -10.00 -0.59 -2.95
CA ILE A 571 -10.59 0.47 -2.12
C ILE A 571 -9.74 0.65 -0.86
N GLN A 572 -9.60 1.87 -0.34
CA GLN A 572 -8.91 2.10 0.93
C GLN A 572 -9.83 1.81 2.13
N PRO A 573 -9.31 1.32 3.26
CA PRO A 573 -10.10 1.21 4.48
C PRO A 573 -10.53 2.59 4.97
N CYS A 574 -11.71 2.67 5.59
CA CYS A 574 -12.21 3.91 6.18
C CYS A 574 -11.44 4.26 7.44
N THR A 575 -11.06 3.26 8.24
CA THR A 575 -10.20 3.45 9.41
C THR A 575 -8.83 2.82 9.16
N GLU A 576 -7.77 3.62 9.25
CA GLU A 576 -6.40 3.18 9.00
C GLU A 576 -5.43 3.80 10.01
N ASN A 577 -4.52 2.99 10.55
CA ASN A 577 -3.44 3.43 11.41
C ASN A 577 -2.15 3.56 10.59
N VAL A 578 -1.69 4.80 10.42
CA VAL A 578 -0.44 5.12 9.74
C VAL A 578 0.64 5.46 10.77
N PHE A 579 1.81 4.85 10.60
CA PHE A 579 2.97 5.05 11.48
C PHE A 579 4.02 5.88 10.77
N GLU A 580 4.17 7.14 11.17
CA GLU A 580 5.29 7.95 10.71
C GLU A 580 6.54 7.62 11.51
N THR A 581 7.63 7.33 10.81
CA THR A 581 8.90 6.93 11.42
C THR A 581 9.98 7.98 11.21
N ALA A 582 10.61 8.43 12.30
CA ALA A 582 11.85 9.20 12.27
C ALA A 582 13.05 8.29 12.49
N TYR A 583 14.03 8.36 11.58
CA TYR A 583 15.25 7.55 11.64
C TYR A 583 16.42 8.34 12.24
N SER A 584 17.15 7.71 13.15
CA SER A 584 18.43 8.19 13.66
C SER A 584 19.38 7.02 13.92
N ALA A 585 20.69 7.25 13.85
CA ALA A 585 21.67 6.21 14.08
C ALA A 585 22.89 6.71 14.85
N ALA A 586 23.48 5.84 15.66
CA ALA A 586 24.76 6.07 16.32
C ALA A 586 25.67 4.84 16.15
N ALA A 587 26.98 5.05 16.08
CA ALA A 587 27.93 3.95 15.92
C ALA A 587 27.87 3.00 17.12
N TRP A 588 27.80 1.70 16.85
CA TRP A 588 27.74 0.65 17.87
C TRP A 588 28.50 -0.60 17.40
N PRO A 589 29.34 -1.23 18.23
CA PRO A 589 29.58 -0.95 19.65
C PRO A 589 30.49 0.27 19.87
N SER A 590 30.41 0.91 21.03
CA SER A 590 31.39 1.95 21.39
C SER A 590 32.73 1.32 21.74
N VAL A 591 33.82 2.06 21.53
CA VAL A 591 35.22 1.54 21.69
C VAL A 591 35.47 0.90 23.06
N ASN A 592 34.83 1.40 24.13
CA ASN A 592 35.01 0.90 25.49
C ASN A 592 33.90 -0.07 25.95
N PHE A 593 32.86 -0.26 25.14
CA PHE A 593 31.74 -1.12 25.50
C PHE A 593 32.02 -2.56 25.09
N LYS A 594 32.18 -3.45 26.08
CA LYS A 594 32.39 -4.88 25.87
C LYS A 594 31.04 -5.60 25.98
N ILE A 595 30.59 -6.21 24.89
CA ILE A 595 29.30 -6.92 24.78
C ILE A 595 29.28 -8.26 25.52
N GLY A 596 30.46 -8.86 25.68
CA GLY A 596 30.70 -10.17 26.28
C GLY A 596 31.86 -10.91 25.60
N THR A 597 32.18 -12.12 26.06
CA THR A 597 33.11 -13.07 25.41
C THR A 597 32.40 -14.12 24.54
N ASP A 598 31.07 -14.24 24.69
CA ASP A 598 30.26 -15.20 23.96
C ASP A 598 29.86 -14.61 22.60
N CYS A 599 30.78 -14.69 21.64
CA CYS A 599 30.52 -14.37 20.23
C CYS A 599 29.89 -15.60 19.57
N PRO A 600 28.80 -15.46 18.79
CA PRO A 600 28.17 -16.61 18.13
C PRO A 600 29.14 -17.30 17.15
N GLY A 601 29.40 -18.59 17.38
CA GLY A 601 29.82 -19.51 16.31
C GLY A 601 31.29 -19.52 15.86
N ILE A 602 32.20 -18.71 16.43
CA ILE A 602 33.64 -18.78 16.08
C ILE A 602 34.47 -19.15 17.30
N PHE A 603 34.70 -20.45 17.49
CA PHE A 603 35.55 -20.98 18.57
C PHE A 603 36.98 -20.40 18.56
N GLU A 604 37.48 -19.97 17.39
CA GLU A 604 38.81 -19.36 17.24
C GLU A 604 38.92 -17.96 17.88
N ILE A 605 37.80 -17.23 18.05
CA ILE A 605 37.76 -15.83 18.52
C ILE A 605 37.19 -15.70 19.94
N PHE A 606 36.70 -16.80 20.52
CA PHE A 606 36.01 -16.84 21.82
C PHE A 606 36.80 -16.19 22.99
N ASN A 607 38.13 -16.13 22.92
CA ASN A 607 38.98 -15.51 23.95
C ASN A 607 39.52 -14.11 23.59
N ASP A 608 39.23 -13.58 22.40
CA ASP A 608 39.69 -12.25 21.97
C ASP A 608 38.52 -11.25 21.91
N SER A 609 38.46 -10.39 22.92
CA SER A 609 37.44 -9.33 23.00
C SER A 609 37.48 -8.31 21.86
N THR A 610 38.64 -8.10 21.23
CA THR A 610 38.79 -7.12 20.15
C THR A 610 38.25 -7.67 18.83
N ALA A 611 38.62 -8.90 18.48
CA ALA A 611 38.08 -9.60 17.32
C ALA A 611 36.57 -9.88 17.47
N CYS A 612 36.09 -10.15 18.69
CA CYS A 612 34.64 -10.26 18.95
C CYS A 612 33.90 -8.93 18.69
N THR A 613 34.47 -7.82 19.15
CA THR A 613 33.87 -6.49 18.94
C THR A 613 33.81 -6.14 17.46
N GLU A 614 34.86 -6.49 16.69
CA GLU A 614 34.88 -6.31 15.24
C GLU A 614 33.85 -7.21 14.55
N TYR A 615 33.71 -8.46 15.01
CA TYR A 615 32.66 -9.35 14.51
C TYR A 615 31.26 -8.75 14.70
N TYR A 616 30.94 -8.26 15.91
CA TYR A 616 29.65 -7.58 16.15
C TYR A 616 29.51 -6.33 15.27
N ARG A 617 30.56 -5.53 15.11
CA ARG A 617 30.54 -4.32 14.28
C ARG A 617 30.20 -4.63 12.82
N VAL A 618 30.71 -5.72 12.27
CA VAL A 618 30.43 -6.12 10.88
C VAL A 618 29.09 -6.86 10.79
N ASN A 619 28.82 -7.82 11.68
CA ASN A 619 27.73 -8.78 11.49
C ASN A 619 26.44 -8.47 12.24
N THR A 620 26.38 -7.41 13.06
CA THR A 620 25.17 -7.15 13.85
C THR A 620 24.59 -5.76 13.67
N ALA A 621 23.26 -5.68 13.73
CA ALA A 621 22.49 -4.45 13.67
C ALA A 621 21.68 -4.33 14.98
N TYR A 622 21.82 -3.20 15.67
CA TYR A 622 21.07 -2.94 16.90
C TYR A 622 19.89 -2.03 16.55
N ILE A 623 18.67 -2.51 16.72
CA ILE A 623 17.45 -1.79 16.36
C ILE A 623 16.69 -1.35 17.62
N GLU A 624 16.18 -0.12 17.61
CA GLU A 624 15.26 0.39 18.62
C GLU A 624 14.02 0.97 17.94
N ILE A 625 12.84 0.45 18.26
CA ILE A 625 11.55 0.95 17.74
C ILE A 625 10.72 1.41 18.92
N TYR A 626 10.36 2.70 18.96
CA TYR A 626 9.70 3.29 20.11
C TYR A 626 8.84 4.48 19.74
N TYR A 627 7.87 4.83 20.58
CA TYR A 627 7.10 6.05 20.42
C TYR A 627 7.88 7.29 20.88
N GLU A 628 7.96 8.32 20.03
CA GLU A 628 8.52 9.63 20.41
C GLU A 628 7.67 10.30 21.50
N GLN A 629 6.36 10.16 21.37
CA GLN A 629 5.35 10.62 22.32
C GLN A 629 4.23 9.58 22.39
N LEU A 630 3.59 9.41 23.55
CA LEU A 630 2.53 8.42 23.74
C LEU A 630 1.15 8.88 23.21
N ASN A 631 1.04 10.13 22.78
CA ASN A 631 -0.17 10.64 22.14
C ASN A 631 -0.22 10.19 20.67
N PHE A 632 -1.43 10.12 20.12
CA PHE A 632 -1.66 9.87 18.71
C PHE A 632 -2.55 10.95 18.11
N GLU A 633 -2.37 11.20 16.82
CA GLU A 633 -3.15 12.17 16.06
C GLU A 633 -4.29 11.42 15.34
N THR A 634 -5.51 11.92 15.45
CA THR A 634 -6.66 11.43 14.71
C THR A 634 -7.03 12.47 13.64
N LEU A 635 -7.00 12.06 12.37
CA LEU A 635 -7.42 12.84 11.21
C LEU A 635 -8.76 12.31 10.74
N ARG A 636 -9.84 13.04 11.00
CA ARG A 636 -11.20 12.63 10.65
C ARG A 636 -11.77 13.51 9.55
N GLU A 637 -12.15 12.89 8.45
CA GLU A 637 -12.96 13.53 7.43
C GLU A 637 -14.40 13.68 7.94
N THR A 638 -14.92 14.89 7.83
CA THR A 638 -16.32 15.22 8.15
C THR A 638 -16.95 15.99 6.99
N ALA A 639 -18.27 15.95 6.88
CA ALA A 639 -18.98 16.68 5.83
C ALA A 639 -18.78 18.19 6.03
N GLY A 640 -18.17 18.85 5.05
CA GLY A 640 -17.94 20.30 5.09
C GLY A 640 -19.23 21.12 5.08
N TYR A 641 -20.29 20.55 4.49
CA TYR A 641 -21.63 21.12 4.53
C TYR A 641 -22.65 20.04 4.92
N THR A 642 -23.27 20.22 6.09
CA THR A 642 -24.19 19.22 6.67
C THR A 642 -25.64 19.49 6.26
N LEU A 643 -26.51 18.49 6.41
CA LEU A 643 -27.97 18.65 6.24
C LEU A 643 -28.55 19.74 7.15
N VAL A 644 -28.01 19.88 8.37
CA VAL A 644 -28.46 20.91 9.31
C VAL A 644 -28.11 22.30 8.78
N ASN A 645 -26.91 22.48 8.21
CA ASN A 645 -26.52 23.74 7.58
C ASN A 645 -27.39 24.04 6.36
N LEU A 646 -27.69 23.03 5.53
CA LEU A 646 -28.59 23.17 4.38
C LEU A 646 -29.97 23.70 4.79
N PHE A 647 -30.60 23.10 5.81
CA PHE A 647 -31.91 23.55 6.29
C PHE A 647 -31.84 24.93 6.97
N SER A 648 -30.76 25.22 7.69
CA SER A 648 -30.52 26.53 8.29
C SER A 648 -30.44 27.62 7.22
N ASP A 649 -29.63 27.41 6.18
CA ASP A 649 -29.43 28.39 5.12
C ASP A 649 -30.64 28.50 4.19
N PHE A 650 -31.31 27.38 3.86
CA PHE A 650 -32.56 27.40 3.13
C PHE A 650 -33.65 28.18 3.88
N GLY A 651 -33.78 27.94 5.19
CA GLY A 651 -34.69 28.68 6.08
C GLY A 651 -34.33 30.17 6.18
N GLY A 652 -33.05 30.50 6.26
CA GLY A 652 -32.57 31.88 6.23
C GLY A 652 -32.88 32.59 4.92
N ASN A 653 -32.61 31.93 3.79
CA ASN A 653 -32.83 32.47 2.45
C ASN A 653 -34.31 32.68 2.15
N ILE A 654 -35.18 31.71 2.49
CA ILE A 654 -36.63 31.84 2.25
C ILE A 654 -37.25 32.93 3.15
N GLY A 655 -36.77 33.06 4.38
CA GLY A 655 -37.17 34.11 5.31
C GLY A 655 -36.71 35.50 4.85
N LEU A 656 -35.47 35.62 4.34
CA LEU A 656 -34.91 36.91 3.90
C LEU A 656 -35.59 37.44 2.63
N TRP A 657 -35.76 36.60 1.60
CA TRP A 657 -36.22 37.05 0.28
C TRP A 657 -37.74 37.11 0.13
N ILE A 658 -38.47 36.17 0.74
CA ILE A 658 -39.93 36.02 0.55
C ILE A 658 -40.70 36.30 1.86
N GLY A 659 -40.03 36.17 3.01
CA GLY A 659 -40.66 36.27 4.33
C GLY A 659 -41.56 35.09 4.64
N PHE A 660 -41.29 33.91 4.05
CA PHE A 660 -42.03 32.71 4.40
C PHE A 660 -41.41 32.07 5.63
N SER A 661 -42.28 31.69 6.55
CA SER A 661 -41.95 30.87 7.71
C SER A 661 -42.76 29.58 7.67
N VAL A 662 -42.52 28.68 8.64
CA VAL A 662 -43.35 27.48 8.83
C VAL A 662 -44.83 27.85 9.03
N ILE A 663 -45.12 29.00 9.65
CA ILE A 663 -46.49 29.51 9.83
C ILE A 663 -47.11 29.86 8.47
N THR A 664 -46.35 30.50 7.59
CA THR A 664 -46.79 30.83 6.22
C THR A 664 -47.10 29.58 5.40
N PHE A 665 -46.33 28.50 5.59
CA PHE A 665 -46.64 27.20 4.99
C PHE A 665 -47.97 26.63 5.53
N ALA A 666 -48.20 26.68 6.84
CA ALA A 666 -49.46 26.24 7.43
C ALA A 666 -50.65 27.04 6.86
N GLU A 667 -50.54 28.36 6.73
CA GLU A 667 -51.55 29.23 6.09
C GLU A 667 -51.81 28.82 4.62
N LEU A 668 -50.77 28.50 3.84
CA LEU A 668 -50.91 28.03 2.47
C LEU A 668 -51.60 26.67 2.39
N THR A 669 -51.32 25.77 3.33
CA THR A 669 -52.00 24.47 3.40
C THR A 669 -53.47 24.61 3.77
N GLU A 670 -53.80 25.51 4.70
CA GLU A 670 -55.19 25.84 5.05
C GLU A 670 -55.94 26.36 3.81
N LEU A 671 -55.35 27.33 3.09
CA LEU A 671 -55.91 27.84 1.84
C LEU A 671 -56.13 26.72 0.81
N PHE A 672 -55.18 25.80 0.66
CA PHE A 672 -55.32 24.67 -0.25
C PHE A 672 -56.53 23.81 0.12
N PHE A 673 -56.70 23.45 1.39
CA PHE A 673 -57.87 22.68 1.84
C PHE A 673 -59.19 23.45 1.67
N GLU A 674 -59.21 24.76 1.94
CA GLU A 674 -60.39 25.60 1.70
C GLU A 674 -60.75 25.66 0.20
N VAL A 675 -59.76 25.76 -0.68
CA VAL A 675 -59.97 25.76 -2.13
C VAL A 675 -60.47 24.40 -2.62
N VAL A 676 -59.88 23.31 -2.14
CA VAL A 676 -60.29 21.93 -2.49
C VAL A 676 -61.72 21.66 -2.04
N THR A 677 -62.06 22.01 -0.79
CA THR A 677 -63.43 21.86 -0.28
C THR A 677 -64.41 22.76 -1.04
N PHE A 678 -64.01 23.97 -1.42
CA PHE A 678 -64.83 24.85 -2.25
C PHE A 678 -65.11 24.25 -3.64
N VAL A 679 -64.08 23.71 -4.31
CA VAL A 679 -64.20 23.14 -5.66
C VAL A 679 -64.97 21.82 -5.66
N LEU A 680 -64.69 20.92 -4.72
CA LEU A 680 -65.27 19.57 -4.69
C LEU A 680 -66.68 19.55 -4.06
N TYR A 681 -66.96 20.37 -3.06
CA TYR A 681 -68.23 20.33 -2.33
C TYR A 681 -69.14 21.53 -2.60
N HIS A 682 -68.64 22.76 -2.54
CA HIS A 682 -69.49 23.96 -2.64
C HIS A 682 -69.88 24.32 -4.08
N LYS A 683 -68.94 24.26 -5.04
CA LYS A 683 -69.19 24.59 -6.45
C LYS A 683 -70.26 23.71 -7.10
N PRO A 684 -70.25 22.36 -6.99
CA PRO A 684 -71.31 21.52 -7.54
C PRO A 684 -72.65 21.72 -6.82
N LYS A 685 -72.65 21.96 -5.50
CA LYS A 685 -73.87 22.25 -4.73
C LYS A 685 -74.52 23.58 -5.15
N GLN A 686 -73.72 24.63 -5.37
CA GLN A 686 -74.18 25.92 -5.88
C GLN A 686 -74.68 25.83 -7.33
N LEU A 687 -74.03 25.04 -8.20
CA LEU A 687 -74.49 24.80 -9.57
C LEU A 687 -75.83 24.05 -9.59
N ARG A 688 -76.00 23.02 -8.76
CA ARG A 688 -77.27 22.29 -8.60
C ARG A 688 -78.37 23.20 -8.05
N ALA A 689 -78.06 24.07 -7.08
CA ALA A 689 -79.01 25.05 -6.55
C ALA A 689 -79.46 26.09 -7.59
N ARG A 690 -78.52 26.62 -8.39
CA ARG A 690 -78.83 27.54 -9.51
C ARG A 690 -79.62 26.86 -10.64
N GLN A 691 -79.37 25.58 -10.93
CA GLN A 691 -80.18 24.79 -11.86
C GLN A 691 -81.61 24.59 -11.34
N ARG A 692 -81.79 24.31 -10.04
CA ARG A 692 -83.12 24.22 -9.40
C ARG A 692 -83.88 25.55 -9.47
N GLN A 693 -83.23 26.67 -9.18
CA GLN A 693 -83.83 28.01 -9.30
C GLN A 693 -84.21 28.35 -10.75
N LYS A 694 -83.38 28.03 -11.75
CA LYS A 694 -83.73 28.21 -13.16
C LYS A 694 -84.91 27.33 -13.58
N GLN A 695 -85.02 26.10 -13.04
CA GLN A 695 -86.17 25.23 -13.28
C GLN A 695 -87.45 25.77 -12.62
N GLU A 696 -87.36 26.35 -11.42
CA GLU A 696 -88.48 26.99 -10.74
C GLU A 696 -88.94 28.28 -11.45
N GLU A 697 -88.02 29.13 -11.92
CA GLU A 697 -88.36 30.31 -12.74
C GLU A 697 -89.02 29.92 -14.07
N MET A 698 -88.55 28.84 -14.72
CA MET A 698 -89.20 28.31 -15.92
C MET A 698 -90.58 27.71 -15.64
N LYS A 699 -90.80 27.09 -14.48
CA LYS A 699 -92.14 26.63 -14.04
C LYS A 699 -93.07 27.79 -13.73
N LYS A 700 -92.57 28.87 -13.11
CA LYS A 700 -93.35 30.09 -12.81
C LYS A 700 -93.79 30.83 -14.08
N LYS A 701 -92.97 30.82 -15.13
CA LYS A 701 -93.33 31.34 -16.46
C LYS A 701 -94.34 30.47 -17.23
N ARG A 702 -94.48 29.18 -16.89
CA ARG A 702 -95.45 28.25 -17.50
C ARG A 702 -96.78 28.13 -16.74
N GLY A 703 -96.91 28.72 -15.54
CA GLY A 703 -98.01 28.50 -14.60
C GLY A 703 -99.04 29.64 -14.45
N LEU A 704 -99.31 30.45 -15.49
CA LEU A 704 -100.40 31.45 -15.42
C LEU A 704 -101.35 31.37 -16.62
N PRO A 705 -102.53 30.73 -16.46
CA PRO A 705 -103.76 31.22 -17.08
C PRO A 705 -105.02 31.22 -16.17
N SER A 706 -105.74 32.37 -16.24
CA SER A 706 -107.20 32.65 -16.15
C SER A 706 -108.09 32.20 -14.97
N LEU A 707 -108.84 33.16 -14.39
CA LEU A 707 -110.31 33.20 -14.11
C LEU A 707 -110.57 34.25 -12.99
N ILE A 708 -111.42 35.28 -13.16
CA ILE A 708 -112.88 35.25 -12.91
C ILE A 708 -113.59 36.47 -13.57
N HIS A 709 -114.73 36.18 -14.22
CA HIS A 709 -115.87 37.02 -14.68
C HIS A 709 -116.43 37.93 -13.55
N SER A 710 -117.16 39.05 -13.67
CA SER A 710 -118.02 39.65 -14.69
C SER A 710 -118.51 41.02 -14.12
N HIS A 711 -118.62 42.07 -14.95
CA HIS A 711 -119.76 43.02 -15.06
C HIS A 711 -119.36 44.37 -15.69
N LEU A 712 -120.07 44.70 -16.79
CA LEU A 712 -120.43 46.03 -17.33
C LEU A 712 -119.28 46.93 -17.84
N VAL A 713 -119.33 47.67 -18.95
CA VAL A 713 -120.19 47.87 -20.12
C VAL A 713 -119.40 48.89 -21.01
N ASN A 714 -119.44 48.73 -22.35
CA ASN A 714 -119.11 49.69 -23.44
C ASN A 714 -117.68 50.32 -23.48
N LYS A 715 -116.97 50.38 -24.62
CA LYS A 715 -117.35 50.94 -25.94
C LYS A 715 -116.36 50.47 -27.03
N GLU A 716 -116.92 50.26 -28.23
CA GLU A 716 -116.40 50.36 -29.63
C GLU A 716 -114.92 50.81 -29.83
N THR A 717 -114.09 50.33 -30.76
CA THR A 717 -114.25 50.05 -32.21
C THR A 717 -113.13 49.13 -32.77
N ASN A 718 -113.45 48.47 -33.90
CA ASN A 718 -112.68 47.58 -34.79
C ASN A 718 -111.78 48.38 -35.79
N PRO A 719 -111.07 47.81 -36.82
CA PRO A 719 -110.72 46.39 -37.11
C PRO A 719 -109.32 46.14 -37.75
N THR A 720 -109.01 44.85 -37.98
CA THR A 720 -108.34 44.20 -39.17
C THR A 720 -106.95 43.56 -38.94
N ARG A 721 -106.51 42.40 -39.50
CA ARG A 721 -107.07 41.32 -40.36
C ARG A 721 -105.95 40.27 -40.66
N LYS A 722 -106.30 38.96 -40.62
CA LYS A 722 -105.82 37.79 -41.42
C LYS A 722 -104.47 37.04 -41.21
N ARG A 723 -104.64 35.71 -40.98
CA ARG A 723 -104.19 34.48 -41.74
C ARG A 723 -102.77 33.86 -41.64
N GLY A 724 -102.78 32.52 -41.46
CA GLY A 724 -101.94 31.51 -42.17
C GLY A 724 -100.95 30.73 -41.28
N HIS A 725 -101.14 29.42 -40.97
CA HIS A 725 -100.59 28.20 -41.63
C HIS A 725 -99.05 28.26 -41.92
N SER A 726 -98.16 27.27 -41.72
CA SER A 726 -98.19 25.81 -41.46
C SER A 726 -96.74 25.21 -41.47
N LYS A 727 -96.55 23.94 -41.02
CA LYS A 727 -95.47 22.94 -41.42
C LYS A 727 -94.02 23.20 -40.93
N ILE A 728 -93.05 22.25 -40.76
CA ILE A 728 -92.84 20.78 -40.82
C ILE A 728 -91.43 20.48 -40.18
N GLN A 729 -91.20 19.20 -39.84
CA GLN A 729 -89.97 18.46 -39.42
C GLN A 729 -88.60 18.83 -40.06
N LEU A 730 -87.47 18.54 -39.38
CA LEU A 730 -86.57 17.38 -39.66
C LEU A 730 -85.34 17.32 -38.70
N GLU A 731 -84.77 16.11 -38.62
CA GLU A 731 -83.57 15.63 -37.90
C GLU A 731 -82.23 16.15 -38.48
N ASP A 732 -81.14 16.14 -37.67
CA ASP A 732 -79.94 15.29 -37.85
C ASP A 732 -78.68 15.76 -37.08
N ILE A 733 -78.08 14.79 -36.36
CA ILE A 733 -76.66 14.37 -36.27
C ILE A 733 -75.53 15.43 -36.36
N LYS A 734 -74.62 15.43 -35.36
CA LYS A 734 -73.15 15.25 -35.53
C LYS A 734 -72.36 15.24 -34.21
N GLU A 735 -71.50 14.23 -34.08
CA GLU A 735 -70.26 14.20 -33.28
C GLU A 735 -69.30 15.32 -33.71
N PHE A 736 -68.42 15.77 -32.81
CA PHE A 736 -66.96 15.86 -33.05
C PHE A 736 -66.18 16.23 -31.78
N ASP A 737 -65.23 15.34 -31.49
CA ASP A 737 -63.97 15.37 -30.76
C ASP A 737 -63.30 16.66 -30.22
N ASN A 738 -62.56 16.40 -29.13
CA ASN A 738 -61.14 16.69 -28.86
C ASN A 738 -60.67 17.78 -27.87
N GLU A 739 -59.68 17.30 -27.11
CA GLU A 739 -58.72 17.88 -26.13
C GLU A 739 -59.20 18.28 -24.72
#